data_AF-A0AA92TS58-F1
#
_entry.id   AF-A0AA92TS58-F1
#
_cell.length_a   1.000
_cell.length_b   1.000
_cell.length_c   1.000
_cell.angle_alpha   90.00
_cell.angle_beta   90.00
_cell.angle_gamma   90.00
#
_symmetry.space_group_name_H-M   'P 1'
#
loop_
_entity.id
_entity.type
_entity.pdbx_description
1 polymer ?
#
loop_
_entity_poly.entity_id
_entity_poly.type
_entity_poly.pdbx_seq_one_letter_code
_entity_poly.pdbx_strand_id
1 'polypeptide(L)'
;MKKLYIDIRFAKCILALTAGWLMAGCSAEDELGNGSAAQQLSMTPMVNDLQTTRVKEEENLHEKTLSSLDFKMFEPTSSERRIDSLFDAPAENKAEELGSGNWKESLNLQSGQSYAFYAAANASQSLQGKSLDELQKATQKDDDIWMPYSTDNSKKLFLMSSHGSYKITEKAEQDIPVELVRAAAKIKLNISSTVKDYHISDVQWKLINYNTNTTIFAGADQTATPSIISDNNTWSPAAFAKDEKGNKVFTVTTYSYSTQWETQETMPQIVAKVNFKYKDDSKKDTLKVLNIPVRDPQGDKKLDRNYIYTVNAVIKYLDTNTHIDYDGDTDYLKWAIAKWTQGGDTYVKGDKASFLVVYPTQLDLKDPMDWGTANQCIDWFASCPIFQQPEKEGYYFDKYGKKIVDNNLAGQIISQSDKSVSDDNRGKIDIHGNKPEYTINYINFLVKTNDGSKSQKVNVRKYPAIYSLNVANAEASDKQNTQNRLYTLQFTTNQGIGGYTIAKPQLDSEKKSTDKTVSPALIMASARHSNETAGSNEEARKYCQSYSEKATTLKGETLNMHGWRLPTTDEVTLINQLASKDNVVDKQILSNAYYWTLDGTKAAFNSNGAQEVNSTYVRCVHDLTLEEIKKIENQGFE
;
A
#
# COMPACT_ATOMS: atom_id res chain seq x y z
N MET A 1 29.82 18.66 10.22
CA MET A 1 29.57 17.32 10.79
C MET A 1 28.33 16.76 10.14
N LYS A 2 28.55 15.95 9.10
CA LYS A 2 27.57 15.24 8.28
C LYS A 2 27.82 13.76 8.54
N LYS A 3 26.85 13.03 9.11
CA LYS A 3 26.68 11.55 9.07
C LYS A 3 25.82 11.13 10.27
N LEU A 4 24.55 10.82 10.00
CA LEU A 4 23.69 9.78 10.59
C LEU A 4 22.23 10.18 10.26
N TYR A 5 21.35 9.19 10.09
CA TYR A 5 19.92 9.26 9.70
C TYR A 5 19.56 8.94 8.24
N ILE A 6 20.03 7.77 7.74
CA ILE A 6 19.40 7.11 6.58
C ILE A 6 18.82 5.70 6.92
N ASP A 7 19.02 5.13 8.13
CA ASP A 7 18.72 3.71 8.37
C ASP A 7 17.43 3.36 9.16
N ILE A 8 16.35 4.15 9.11
CA ILE A 8 15.07 3.75 9.77
C ILE A 8 13.84 4.04 8.90
N ARG A 9 13.80 3.60 7.63
CA ARG A 9 12.55 3.67 6.84
C ARG A 9 12.14 2.45 6.00
N PHE A 10 12.87 1.34 5.98
CA PHE A 10 12.56 0.24 5.04
C PHE A 10 12.38 -1.16 5.63
N ALA A 11 12.09 -1.31 6.92
CA ALA A 11 11.95 -2.63 7.55
C ALA A 11 10.51 -3.17 7.71
N LYS A 12 9.52 -2.76 6.92
CA LYS A 12 8.11 -3.20 7.15
C LYS A 12 7.29 -3.72 5.96
N CYS A 13 7.90 -4.20 4.87
CA CYS A 13 7.13 -4.81 3.77
C CYS A 13 7.54 -6.23 3.32
N ILE A 14 8.33 -6.98 4.10
CA ILE A 14 8.59 -8.40 3.78
C ILE A 14 8.06 -9.28 4.89
N LEU A 15 6.86 -9.83 4.70
CA LEU A 15 6.38 -11.00 5.42
C LEU A 15 5.24 -11.65 4.64
N ALA A 16 5.62 -12.38 3.60
CA ALA A 16 4.82 -13.47 3.04
C ALA A 16 5.78 -14.47 2.39
N LEU A 17 5.53 -15.76 2.67
CA LEU A 17 6.20 -16.97 2.17
C LEU A 17 7.42 -17.48 2.95
N THR A 18 7.16 -18.14 4.09
CA THR A 18 7.75 -19.46 4.37
C THR A 18 6.70 -20.33 5.06
N ALA A 19 6.22 -21.35 4.37
CA ALA A 19 5.34 -22.38 4.91
C ALA A 19 5.93 -23.76 4.61
N GLY A 20 6.08 -24.56 5.68
CA GLY A 20 6.54 -25.97 5.68
C GLY A 20 8.07 -26.10 5.67
N TRP A 21 8.73 -26.63 6.70
CA TRP A 21 8.51 -27.95 7.29
C TRP A 21 8.70 -28.00 8.81
N LEU A 22 8.05 -29.01 9.40
CA LEU A 22 7.95 -29.35 10.82
C LEU A 22 9.19 -30.14 11.33
N MET A 23 9.56 -29.82 12.59
CA MET A 23 9.96 -30.72 13.70
C MET A 23 11.17 -31.66 13.57
N ALA A 24 12.18 -31.47 14.44
CA ALA A 24 12.57 -32.40 15.52
C ALA A 24 13.78 -31.86 16.32
N GLY A 25 13.76 -32.08 17.63
CA GLY A 25 14.76 -31.60 18.59
C GLY A 25 16.08 -32.39 18.63
N CYS A 26 17.03 -31.80 19.36
CA CYS A 26 18.40 -32.27 19.61
C CYS A 26 18.55 -33.77 19.94
N SER A 27 19.54 -34.41 19.32
CA SER A 27 20.60 -35.20 19.99
C SER A 27 21.48 -35.95 18.97
N ALA A 28 22.78 -35.99 19.28
CA ALA A 28 23.83 -36.89 18.79
C ALA A 28 24.59 -36.50 17.49
N GLU A 29 25.90 -36.56 17.68
CA GLU A 29 27.01 -36.25 16.77
C GLU A 29 27.18 -37.30 15.66
N ASP A 30 27.91 -36.89 14.62
CA ASP A 30 28.53 -37.65 13.54
C ASP A 30 27.62 -38.40 12.55
N GLU A 31 27.48 -37.86 11.33
CA GLU A 31 28.31 -38.27 10.18
C GLU A 31 28.01 -37.39 8.94
N LEU A 32 29.02 -37.24 8.09
CA LEU A 32 29.07 -36.32 6.95
C LEU A 32 27.91 -36.47 5.93
N GLY A 33 27.22 -35.35 5.69
CA GLY A 33 26.43 -35.08 4.49
C GLY A 33 26.40 -33.57 4.23
N ASN A 34 27.07 -33.13 3.16
CA ASN A 34 27.25 -31.73 2.79
C ASN A 34 25.90 -31.08 2.39
N GLY A 35 25.21 -30.45 3.35
CA GLY A 35 24.02 -29.63 3.10
C GLY A 35 24.34 -28.16 3.30
N SER A 36 24.86 -27.48 2.27
CA SER A 36 25.07 -26.03 2.35
C SER A 36 23.71 -25.35 2.54
N ALA A 37 23.60 -24.48 3.55
CA ALA A 37 22.53 -23.49 3.59
C ALA A 37 22.45 -22.79 2.23
N ALA A 38 21.25 -22.68 1.65
CA ALA A 38 21.08 -22.04 0.36
C ALA A 38 21.64 -20.61 0.43
N GLN A 39 22.63 -20.32 -0.42
CA GLN A 39 23.23 -19.00 -0.56
C GLN A 39 22.76 -18.43 -1.89
N GLN A 40 22.30 -17.18 -1.89
CA GLN A 40 21.75 -16.56 -3.10
C GLN A 40 21.93 -15.04 -3.10
N LEU A 41 22.27 -14.50 -4.27
CA LEU A 41 22.15 -13.09 -4.59
C LEU A 41 21.00 -12.91 -5.58
N SER A 42 20.12 -11.98 -5.27
CA SER A 42 18.96 -11.65 -6.10
C SER A 42 18.83 -10.15 -6.27
N MET A 43 18.01 -9.75 -7.22
CA MET A 43 17.52 -8.37 -7.32
C MET A 43 16.02 -8.36 -7.52
N THR A 44 15.38 -7.35 -6.96
CA THR A 44 13.93 -7.18 -7.04
C THR A 44 13.62 -5.89 -7.80
N PRO A 45 13.05 -5.97 -9.01
CA PRO A 45 12.66 -4.79 -9.77
C PRO A 45 11.38 -4.18 -9.20
N MET A 46 11.44 -2.88 -8.96
CA MET A 46 10.33 -2.09 -8.42
C MET A 46 10.09 -0.92 -9.36
N VAL A 47 8.95 -0.89 -10.05
CA VAL A 47 8.59 0.28 -10.85
C VAL A 47 8.09 1.35 -9.90
N ASN A 48 8.88 2.40 -9.73
CA ASN A 48 8.58 3.43 -8.76
C ASN A 48 7.35 4.24 -9.27
N ASP A 49 6.19 3.95 -8.68
CA ASP A 49 4.88 4.43 -9.11
C ASP A 49 3.92 4.45 -7.91
N LEU A 50 3.97 5.53 -7.12
CA LEU A 50 3.19 5.69 -5.89
C LEU A 50 1.72 6.10 -6.15
N GLN A 51 1.21 6.06 -7.38
CA GLN A 51 -0.21 6.23 -7.64
C GLN A 51 -0.96 4.94 -7.29
N THR A 52 -1.38 4.81 -6.03
CA THR A 52 -2.09 3.61 -5.51
C THR A 52 -3.51 3.44 -6.05
N THR A 53 -4.03 4.41 -6.82
CA THR A 53 -5.32 4.34 -7.51
C THR A 53 -5.21 5.03 -8.86
N ARG A 54 -4.85 4.26 -9.89
CA ARG A 54 -5.04 4.69 -11.29
C ARG A 54 -6.51 4.50 -11.63
N VAL A 55 -7.08 5.42 -12.41
CA VAL A 55 -8.36 5.14 -13.06
C VAL A 55 -8.11 4.02 -14.07
N LYS A 56 -9.06 3.10 -14.26
CA LYS A 56 -8.89 1.90 -15.11
C LYS A 56 -8.32 2.23 -16.50
N GLU A 57 -8.67 3.38 -17.07
CA GLU A 57 -8.16 3.87 -18.35
C GLU A 57 -6.63 4.12 -18.34
N GLU A 58 -6.04 4.48 -17.20
CA GLU A 58 -4.59 4.68 -17.06
C GLU A 58 -3.81 3.39 -16.79
N GLU A 59 -4.46 2.33 -16.30
CA GLU A 59 -3.86 1.00 -16.19
C GLU A 59 -3.69 0.37 -17.58
N ASN A 60 -4.64 0.62 -18.48
CA ASN A 60 -4.61 0.16 -19.87
C ASN A 60 -3.47 0.78 -20.71
N LEU A 61 -2.75 1.78 -20.19
CA LEU A 61 -1.64 2.43 -20.89
C LEU A 61 -0.32 1.64 -20.84
N HIS A 62 -0.27 0.54 -20.09
CA HIS A 62 0.88 -0.37 -19.99
C HIS A 62 2.18 0.35 -19.56
N GLU A 63 2.06 1.45 -18.81
CA GLU A 63 3.20 2.28 -18.41
C GLU A 63 4.15 1.58 -17.44
N LYS A 64 3.71 0.51 -16.76
CA LYS A 64 4.50 -0.28 -15.79
C LYS A 64 5.07 -1.58 -16.36
N THR A 65 4.69 -1.95 -17.59
CA THR A 65 5.02 -3.26 -18.14
C THR A 65 6.53 -3.45 -18.21
N LEU A 66 7.05 -4.51 -17.60
CA LEU A 66 8.44 -4.95 -17.70
C LEU A 66 8.49 -6.11 -18.71
N SER A 67 8.82 -5.82 -19.97
CA SER A 67 8.97 -6.86 -21.00
C SER A 67 10.38 -7.44 -21.03
N SER A 68 11.38 -6.67 -20.62
CA SER A 68 12.76 -7.11 -20.44
C SER A 68 13.45 -6.25 -19.40
N LEU A 69 14.46 -6.78 -18.72
CA LEU A 69 15.28 -6.05 -17.76
C LEU A 69 16.73 -6.50 -17.85
N ASP A 70 17.60 -5.57 -18.19
CA ASP A 70 19.04 -5.76 -18.19
C ASP A 70 19.61 -5.26 -16.86
N PHE A 71 20.44 -6.06 -16.18
CA PHE A 71 21.09 -5.73 -14.92
C PHE A 71 22.59 -5.97 -15.00
N LYS A 72 23.37 -4.98 -14.57
CA LYS A 72 24.82 -5.03 -14.54
C LYS A 72 25.37 -4.53 -13.22
N MET A 73 26.47 -5.13 -12.79
CA MET A 73 27.22 -4.71 -11.60
C MET A 73 28.71 -4.65 -11.90
N PHE A 74 29.39 -3.60 -11.39
CA PHE A 74 30.77 -3.29 -11.71
C PHE A 74 31.65 -3.20 -10.46
N GLU A 75 32.88 -3.69 -10.61
CA GLU A 75 33.96 -3.57 -9.65
C GLU A 75 34.32 -2.08 -9.43
N PRO A 76 34.34 -1.59 -8.19
CA PRO A 76 34.60 -0.18 -7.88
C PRO A 76 35.91 0.39 -8.40
N THR A 77 36.99 -0.40 -8.39
CA THR A 77 38.34 0.10 -8.71
C THR A 77 38.66 -0.03 -10.19
N SER A 78 38.44 -1.21 -10.77
CA SER A 78 38.79 -1.48 -12.17
C SER A 78 37.66 -1.16 -13.16
N SER A 79 36.44 -0.92 -12.67
CA SER A 79 35.22 -0.87 -13.49
C SER A 79 34.97 -2.16 -14.29
N GLU A 80 35.59 -3.27 -13.88
CA GLU A 80 35.37 -4.59 -14.47
C GLU A 80 33.94 -5.06 -14.15
N ARG A 81 33.23 -5.57 -15.16
CA ARG A 81 31.87 -6.06 -14.96
C ARG A 81 31.90 -7.39 -14.20
N ARG A 82 31.18 -7.45 -13.08
CA ARG A 82 31.00 -8.66 -12.25
C ARG A 82 29.74 -9.44 -12.60
N ILE A 83 28.68 -8.72 -12.95
CA ILE A 83 27.37 -9.30 -13.29
C ILE A 83 26.88 -8.70 -14.61
N ASP A 84 26.33 -9.55 -15.48
CA ASP A 84 25.66 -9.19 -16.73
C ASP A 84 24.48 -10.14 -16.94
N SER A 85 23.30 -9.72 -16.47
CA SER A 85 22.10 -10.54 -16.47
C SER A 85 21.00 -9.87 -17.29
N LEU A 86 20.29 -10.66 -18.09
CA LEU A 86 19.13 -10.22 -18.86
C LEU A 86 17.94 -11.10 -18.48
N PHE A 87 16.87 -10.47 -18.03
CA PHE A 87 15.63 -11.12 -17.63
C PHE A 87 14.55 -10.88 -18.69
N ASP A 88 13.89 -11.95 -19.10
CA ASP A 88 12.75 -11.92 -20.01
C ASP A 88 11.45 -11.79 -19.20
N ALA A 89 10.72 -10.69 -19.43
CA ALA A 89 9.47 -10.34 -18.76
C ALA A 89 9.45 -10.55 -17.22
N PRO A 90 10.37 -9.92 -16.46
CA PRO A 90 10.39 -10.07 -15.00
C PRO A 90 9.13 -9.46 -14.38
N ALA A 91 8.69 -10.04 -13.26
CA ALA A 91 7.54 -9.51 -12.53
C ALA A 91 7.95 -8.41 -11.55
N GLU A 92 7.17 -7.34 -11.48
CA GLU A 92 7.35 -6.30 -10.47
C GLU A 92 7.28 -6.91 -9.05
N ASN A 93 8.19 -6.52 -8.16
CA ASN A 93 8.29 -7.00 -6.78
C ASN A 93 8.54 -8.52 -6.63
N LYS A 94 9.04 -9.18 -7.68
CA LYS A 94 9.47 -10.57 -7.63
C LYS A 94 10.99 -10.63 -7.76
N ALA A 95 11.64 -11.32 -6.83
CA ALA A 95 13.09 -11.49 -6.85
C ALA A 95 13.54 -12.33 -8.07
N GLU A 96 14.56 -11.84 -8.75
CA GLU A 96 15.23 -12.48 -9.87
C GLU A 96 16.65 -12.89 -9.45
N GLU A 97 17.08 -14.10 -9.79
CA GLU A 97 18.37 -14.65 -9.36
C GLU A 97 19.54 -14.03 -10.15
N LEU A 98 20.53 -13.51 -9.42
CA LEU A 98 21.80 -13.03 -9.99
C LEU A 98 22.95 -14.02 -9.77
N GLY A 99 22.86 -14.85 -8.72
CA GLY A 99 23.79 -15.95 -8.47
C GLY A 99 23.35 -16.82 -7.30
N SER A 100 23.75 -18.08 -7.32
CA SER A 100 23.42 -19.08 -6.29
C SER A 100 24.65 -19.87 -5.85
N GLY A 101 24.54 -20.57 -4.72
CA GLY A 101 25.65 -21.30 -4.11
C GLY A 101 26.72 -20.33 -3.58
N ASN A 102 27.99 -20.60 -3.82
CA ASN A 102 29.10 -19.72 -3.39
C ASN A 102 29.22 -18.47 -4.30
N TRP A 103 28.13 -17.70 -4.38
CA TRP A 103 27.95 -16.59 -5.32
C TRP A 103 28.97 -15.46 -5.11
N LYS A 104 29.48 -15.28 -3.89
CA LYS A 104 30.50 -14.27 -3.61
C LYS A 104 31.81 -14.59 -4.32
N GLU A 105 32.25 -15.86 -4.24
CA GLU A 105 33.46 -16.28 -4.92
C GLU A 105 33.26 -16.37 -6.43
N SER A 106 32.14 -16.95 -6.90
CA SER A 106 31.89 -17.14 -8.32
C SER A 106 31.70 -15.82 -9.09
N LEU A 107 31.09 -14.81 -8.45
CA LEU A 107 30.91 -13.47 -9.03
C LEU A 107 32.07 -12.52 -8.66
N ASN A 108 33.09 -13.00 -7.96
CA ASN A 108 34.24 -12.21 -7.46
C ASN A 108 33.81 -10.94 -6.70
N LEU A 109 32.90 -11.11 -5.74
CA LEU A 109 32.32 -10.08 -4.89
C LEU A 109 32.82 -10.20 -3.45
N GLN A 110 33.30 -9.10 -2.87
CA GLN A 110 33.89 -9.06 -1.54
C GLN A 110 32.93 -8.51 -0.50
N SER A 111 32.78 -9.23 0.62
CA SER A 111 32.05 -8.75 1.79
C SER A 111 32.64 -7.43 2.29
N GLY A 112 31.76 -6.47 2.60
CA GLY A 112 32.12 -5.13 3.05
C GLY A 112 32.31 -4.12 1.92
N GLN A 113 32.43 -4.55 0.66
CA GLN A 113 32.61 -3.67 -0.49
C GLN A 113 31.28 -3.27 -1.14
N SER A 114 31.21 -2.03 -1.65
CA SER A 114 30.03 -1.51 -2.35
C SER A 114 30.28 -1.44 -3.84
N TYR A 115 29.38 -2.00 -4.65
CA TYR A 115 29.51 -2.14 -6.09
C TYR A 115 28.52 -1.23 -6.80
N ALA A 116 28.92 -0.62 -7.92
CA ALA A 116 27.99 0.16 -8.73
C ALA A 116 27.11 -0.77 -9.57
N PHE A 117 25.80 -0.52 -9.61
CA PHE A 117 24.88 -1.27 -10.45
C PHE A 117 24.12 -0.36 -11.40
N TYR A 118 23.72 -0.93 -12.53
CA TYR A 118 22.93 -0.29 -13.58
C TYR A 118 21.89 -1.28 -14.06
N ALA A 119 20.62 -0.88 -14.04
CA ALA A 119 19.50 -1.69 -14.48
C ALA A 119 18.60 -0.91 -15.42
N ALA A 120 18.24 -1.47 -16.58
CA ALA A 120 17.35 -0.83 -17.54
C ALA A 120 16.30 -1.81 -18.05
N ALA A 121 15.03 -1.43 -17.89
CA ALA A 121 13.90 -2.16 -18.45
C ALA A 121 13.47 -1.57 -19.79
N ASN A 122 13.06 -2.43 -20.71
CA ASN A 122 12.51 -2.07 -22.03
C ASN A 122 13.41 -1.12 -22.84
N ALA A 123 14.74 -1.23 -22.70
CA ALA A 123 15.64 -0.54 -23.59
C ALA A 123 15.48 -1.08 -25.02
N SER A 124 15.41 -0.19 -26.02
CA SER A 124 15.24 -0.59 -27.42
C SER A 124 16.53 -1.15 -28.03
N GLN A 125 17.68 -0.85 -27.43
CA GLN A 125 18.97 -1.43 -27.77
C GLN A 125 19.38 -2.48 -26.74
N SER A 126 20.09 -3.52 -27.18
CA SER A 126 20.75 -4.44 -26.26
C SER A 126 21.82 -3.70 -25.46
N LEU A 127 21.83 -3.93 -24.15
CA LEU A 127 22.87 -3.45 -23.26
C LEU A 127 23.86 -4.55 -22.89
N GLN A 128 23.64 -5.80 -23.32
CA GLN A 128 24.50 -6.93 -23.03
C GLN A 128 25.96 -6.63 -23.42
N GLY A 129 26.89 -6.98 -22.55
CA GLY A 129 28.32 -6.83 -22.85
C GLY A 129 28.88 -5.41 -22.73
N LYS A 130 28.04 -4.37 -22.53
CA LYS A 130 28.52 -2.98 -22.39
C LYS A 130 29.33 -2.76 -21.11
N SER A 131 30.36 -1.94 -21.23
CA SER A 131 31.18 -1.42 -20.13
C SER A 131 30.48 -0.29 -19.37
N LEU A 132 31.01 0.08 -18.20
CA LEU A 132 30.48 1.17 -17.38
C LEU A 132 30.43 2.50 -18.16
N ASP A 133 31.48 2.84 -18.89
CA ASP A 133 31.57 4.07 -19.69
C ASP A 133 30.54 4.08 -20.83
N GLU A 134 30.36 2.93 -21.51
CA GLU A 134 29.34 2.78 -22.55
C GLU A 134 27.91 2.89 -22.02
N LEU A 135 27.63 2.38 -20.82
CA LEU A 135 26.32 2.52 -20.18
C LEU A 135 26.04 3.97 -19.78
N GLN A 136 27.03 4.66 -19.20
CA GLN A 136 26.88 6.06 -18.81
C GLN A 136 26.56 6.96 -20.01
N LYS A 137 27.14 6.65 -21.17
CA LYS A 137 26.90 7.38 -22.44
C LYS A 137 25.75 6.82 -23.27
N ALA A 138 25.07 5.77 -22.81
CA ALA A 138 24.04 5.11 -23.62
C ALA A 138 22.81 6.01 -23.80
N THR A 139 22.42 6.23 -25.06
CA THR A 139 21.22 6.98 -25.44
C THR A 139 20.25 6.11 -26.21
N GLN A 140 18.96 6.47 -26.20
CA GLN A 140 17.92 5.79 -26.93
C GLN A 140 17.00 6.81 -27.63
N LYS A 141 16.65 6.49 -28.87
CA LYS A 141 15.63 7.17 -29.66
C LYS A 141 14.34 6.34 -29.68
N ASP A 142 13.20 7.02 -29.48
CA ASP A 142 11.83 6.49 -29.66
C ASP A 142 11.03 7.54 -30.42
N ASP A 143 10.94 7.37 -31.75
CA ASP A 143 10.20 8.28 -32.63
C ASP A 143 8.70 8.30 -32.32
N ASP A 144 8.21 7.21 -31.73
CA ASP A 144 6.83 6.95 -31.37
C ASP A 144 6.57 7.25 -29.88
N ILE A 145 7.45 8.02 -29.22
CA ILE A 145 7.30 8.36 -27.80
C ILE A 145 5.93 8.96 -27.49
N TRP A 146 5.43 9.81 -28.38
CA TRP A 146 4.17 10.53 -28.25
C TRP A 146 2.93 9.63 -28.29
N MET A 147 3.04 8.41 -28.83
CA MET A 147 1.89 7.51 -28.96
C MET A 147 1.68 6.69 -27.68
N PRO A 148 0.50 6.78 -27.04
CA PRO A 148 0.15 5.88 -25.95
C PRO A 148 -0.07 4.45 -26.44
N TYR A 149 -0.09 3.51 -25.50
CA TYR A 149 -0.54 2.14 -25.78
C TYR A 149 -2.00 2.17 -26.26
N SER A 150 -2.29 1.38 -27.29
CA SER A 150 -3.63 1.17 -27.84
C SER A 150 -3.69 -0.20 -28.54
N THR A 151 -4.85 -0.60 -29.04
CA THR A 151 -4.97 -1.81 -29.89
C THR A 151 -4.05 -1.74 -31.11
N ASP A 152 -3.93 -0.55 -31.70
CA ASP A 152 -3.12 -0.30 -32.90
C ASP A 152 -1.64 -0.05 -32.57
N ASN A 153 -1.32 0.21 -31.30
CA ASN A 153 0.03 0.40 -30.75
C ASN A 153 0.31 -0.56 -29.58
N SER A 154 -0.04 -1.83 -29.77
CA SER A 154 -0.04 -2.86 -28.71
C SER A 154 1.35 -3.33 -28.26
N LYS A 155 2.41 -2.80 -28.86
CA LYS A 155 3.81 -3.06 -28.50
C LYS A 155 4.47 -1.91 -27.75
N LYS A 156 3.71 -0.85 -27.41
CA LYS A 156 4.27 0.30 -26.71
C LYS A 156 4.83 -0.11 -25.35
N LEU A 157 6.10 0.22 -25.14
CA LEU A 157 6.82 0.04 -23.89
C LEU A 157 7.52 1.34 -23.51
N PHE A 158 7.77 1.53 -22.22
CA PHE A 158 8.49 2.68 -21.71
C PHE A 158 9.84 2.25 -21.15
N LEU A 159 10.89 2.92 -21.61
CA LEU A 159 12.22 2.81 -21.04
C LEU A 159 12.16 3.23 -19.57
N MET A 160 12.63 2.34 -18.69
CA MET A 160 12.79 2.61 -17.26
C MET A 160 14.21 2.23 -16.84
N SER A 161 14.80 2.98 -15.93
CA SER A 161 16.17 2.70 -15.50
C SER A 161 16.41 3.03 -14.04
N SER A 162 17.42 2.37 -13.49
CA SER A 162 17.94 2.54 -12.14
C SER A 162 19.45 2.43 -12.19
N HIS A 163 20.14 3.20 -11.36
CA HIS A 163 21.56 2.97 -11.10
C HIS A 163 21.87 3.42 -9.68
N GLY A 164 22.87 2.80 -9.07
CA GLY A 164 23.20 3.07 -7.68
C GLY A 164 24.41 2.29 -7.23
N SER A 165 24.55 2.16 -5.90
CA SER A 165 25.57 1.30 -5.30
C SER A 165 24.96 0.38 -4.26
N TYR A 166 25.41 -0.87 -4.23
CA TYR A 166 24.95 -1.89 -3.29
C TYR A 166 26.12 -2.49 -2.53
N LYS A 167 26.01 -2.59 -1.20
CA LYS A 167 27.05 -3.14 -0.33
C LYS A 167 26.86 -4.64 -0.13
N ILE A 168 27.84 -5.43 -0.55
CA ILE A 168 27.88 -6.86 -0.29
C ILE A 168 28.20 -7.10 1.18
N THR A 169 27.40 -7.90 1.88
CA THR A 169 27.56 -8.24 3.30
C THR A 169 27.91 -9.71 3.51
N GLU A 170 28.17 -10.12 4.76
CA GLU A 170 28.41 -11.53 5.10
C GLU A 170 27.18 -12.43 5.00
N LYS A 171 25.98 -11.85 4.82
CA LYS A 171 24.74 -12.63 4.74
C LYS A 171 24.77 -13.63 3.57
N ALA A 172 24.30 -14.85 3.83
CA ALA A 172 24.16 -15.92 2.85
C ALA A 172 23.22 -15.54 1.70
N GLU A 173 22.13 -14.85 2.04
CA GLU A 173 21.11 -14.37 1.12
C GLU A 173 21.08 -12.84 1.12
N GLN A 174 21.10 -12.24 -0.07
CA GLN A 174 21.00 -10.79 -0.28
C GLN A 174 20.09 -10.49 -1.47
N ASP A 175 19.28 -9.44 -1.33
CA ASP A 175 18.40 -8.92 -2.38
C ASP A 175 18.74 -7.45 -2.63
N ILE A 176 18.92 -7.10 -3.90
CA ILE A 176 19.22 -5.76 -4.37
C ILE A 176 17.89 -5.11 -4.79
N PRO A 177 17.40 -4.07 -4.08
CA PRO A 177 16.24 -3.34 -4.54
C PRO A 177 16.61 -2.49 -5.77
N VAL A 178 15.89 -2.71 -6.87
CA VAL A 178 16.11 -2.00 -8.14
C VAL A 178 14.92 -1.10 -8.43
N GLU A 179 15.00 0.15 -7.99
CA GLU A 179 13.97 1.16 -8.21
C GLU A 179 14.05 1.74 -9.62
N LEU A 180 13.18 1.24 -10.51
CA LEU A 180 13.09 1.63 -11.91
C LEU A 180 12.27 2.92 -12.08
N VAL A 181 12.84 3.87 -12.80
CA VAL A 181 12.26 5.19 -13.05
C VAL A 181 12.12 5.45 -14.55
N ARG A 182 10.95 5.89 -15.00
CA ARG A 182 10.68 6.16 -16.43
C ARG A 182 11.63 7.21 -16.99
N ALA A 183 12.09 7.02 -18.22
CA ALA A 183 12.85 8.04 -18.95
C ALA A 183 11.94 9.12 -19.57
N ALA A 184 10.68 8.78 -19.84
CA ALA A 184 9.70 9.69 -20.41
C ALA A 184 9.11 10.68 -19.38
N ALA A 185 8.58 11.78 -19.88
CA ALA A 185 7.60 12.64 -19.20
C ALA A 185 6.19 12.34 -19.75
N LYS A 186 5.20 12.28 -18.86
CA LYS A 186 3.78 12.13 -19.23
C LYS A 186 3.15 13.50 -19.35
N ILE A 187 2.33 13.69 -20.37
CA ILE A 187 1.60 14.92 -20.62
C ILE A 187 0.11 14.57 -20.64
N LYS A 188 -0.68 15.25 -19.81
CA LYS A 188 -2.13 15.13 -19.72
C LYS A 188 -2.76 16.47 -20.04
N LEU A 189 -3.79 16.49 -20.88
CA LEU A 189 -4.57 17.68 -21.17
C LEU A 189 -6.06 17.38 -20.99
N ASN A 190 -6.74 18.23 -20.22
CA ASN A 190 -8.19 18.21 -20.06
C ASN A 190 -8.76 19.47 -20.71
N ILE A 191 -9.73 19.31 -21.62
CA ILE A 191 -10.40 20.40 -22.32
C ILE A 191 -11.88 20.37 -21.95
N SER A 192 -12.37 21.51 -21.48
CA SER A 192 -13.77 21.74 -21.15
C SER A 192 -14.22 23.09 -21.69
N SER A 193 -15.53 23.37 -21.60
CA SER A 193 -16.07 24.67 -22.01
C SER A 193 -17.17 25.14 -21.08
N THR A 194 -17.25 26.46 -20.91
CA THR A 194 -18.34 27.16 -20.24
C THR A 194 -19.08 28.11 -21.19
N VAL A 195 -18.90 27.97 -22.51
CA VAL A 195 -19.58 28.79 -23.50
C VAL A 195 -21.07 28.52 -23.41
N LYS A 196 -21.85 29.56 -23.11
CA LYS A 196 -23.29 29.44 -22.97
C LYS A 196 -23.92 28.91 -24.26
N ASP A 197 -24.83 27.93 -24.13
CA ASP A 197 -25.60 27.32 -25.21
C ASP A 197 -24.79 26.53 -26.25
N TYR A 198 -23.47 26.37 -26.07
CA TYR A 198 -22.63 25.51 -26.90
C TYR A 198 -22.08 24.32 -26.11
N HIS A 199 -21.86 23.20 -26.79
CA HIS A 199 -21.16 22.04 -26.25
C HIS A 199 -20.05 21.59 -27.21
N ILE A 200 -18.99 21.01 -26.64
CA ILE A 200 -17.93 20.41 -27.45
C ILE A 200 -18.44 19.06 -27.99
N SER A 201 -18.47 18.92 -29.32
CA SER A 201 -18.91 17.68 -29.97
C SER A 201 -17.77 16.69 -30.14
N ASP A 202 -16.59 17.17 -30.53
CA ASP A 202 -15.40 16.38 -30.84
C ASP A 202 -14.12 17.22 -30.64
N VAL A 203 -13.03 16.54 -30.32
CA VAL A 203 -11.69 17.13 -30.25
C VAL A 203 -10.70 16.24 -30.98
N GLN A 204 -9.96 16.81 -31.92
CA GLN A 204 -8.75 16.20 -32.49
C GLN A 204 -7.51 16.93 -31.98
N TRP A 205 -6.42 16.21 -31.78
CA TRP A 205 -5.18 16.76 -31.26
C TRP A 205 -3.95 16.24 -32.00
N LYS A 206 -2.85 16.98 -31.87
CA LYS A 206 -1.50 16.57 -32.27
C LYS A 206 -0.45 17.17 -31.34
N LEU A 207 0.74 16.56 -31.25
CA LEU A 207 1.85 17.05 -30.43
C LEU A 207 2.92 17.70 -31.33
N ILE A 208 3.39 18.88 -30.91
CA ILE A 208 4.45 19.64 -31.58
C ILE A 208 5.60 19.92 -30.61
N ASN A 209 6.81 20.08 -31.16
CA ASN A 209 8.05 20.41 -30.46
C ASN A 209 8.41 19.45 -29.29
N TYR A 210 8.23 18.15 -29.48
CA TYR A 210 8.55 17.14 -28.46
C TYR A 210 9.89 16.45 -28.75
N ASN A 211 10.53 15.90 -27.71
CA ASN A 211 11.82 15.23 -27.83
C ASN A 211 11.67 13.70 -27.92
N THR A 212 12.34 13.09 -28.90
CA THR A 212 12.36 11.63 -29.15
C THR A 212 13.65 10.95 -28.72
N ASN A 213 14.65 11.67 -28.18
CA ASN A 213 15.93 11.11 -27.75
C ASN A 213 16.20 11.34 -26.25
N THR A 214 16.73 10.33 -25.56
CA THR A 214 17.05 10.39 -24.12
C THR A 214 18.33 9.63 -23.79
N THR A 215 18.97 9.92 -22.66
CA THR A 215 19.91 8.97 -22.04
C THR A 215 19.14 7.80 -21.44
N ILE A 216 19.76 6.63 -21.41
CA ILE A 216 19.20 5.47 -20.74
C ILE A 216 19.23 5.67 -19.23
N PHE A 217 20.38 6.03 -18.67
CA PHE A 217 20.54 6.29 -17.24
C PHE A 217 20.56 7.80 -16.96
N ALA A 218 19.99 8.21 -15.83
CA ALA A 218 20.00 9.62 -15.43
C ALA A 218 21.41 10.03 -14.97
N GLY A 219 21.82 11.26 -15.25
CA GLY A 219 23.10 11.81 -14.79
C GLY A 219 23.06 13.33 -14.74
N ALA A 220 23.76 13.94 -13.78
CA ALA A 220 23.76 15.40 -13.60
C ALA A 220 24.45 16.16 -14.75
N ASP A 221 25.45 15.53 -15.38
CA ASP A 221 26.34 16.17 -16.37
C ASP A 221 26.23 15.57 -17.78
N GLN A 222 25.29 14.64 -18.01
CA GLN A 222 25.18 13.90 -19.26
C GLN A 222 23.72 13.87 -19.73
N THR A 223 23.35 14.83 -20.58
CA THR A 223 22.07 14.87 -21.28
C THR A 223 22.28 14.48 -22.74
N ALA A 224 21.48 13.56 -23.26
CA ALA A 224 21.47 13.24 -24.69
C ALA A 224 21.09 14.51 -25.48
N THR A 225 21.73 14.72 -26.63
CA THR A 225 21.34 15.80 -27.53
C THR A 225 19.86 15.61 -27.92
N PRO A 226 18.97 16.57 -27.62
CA PRO A 226 17.56 16.44 -27.95
C PRO A 226 17.33 16.26 -29.45
N SER A 227 16.40 15.38 -29.81
CA SER A 227 15.90 15.22 -31.17
C SER A 227 14.47 15.76 -31.19
N ILE A 228 14.33 17.04 -31.51
CA ILE A 228 13.04 17.74 -31.47
C ILE A 228 12.27 17.49 -32.76
N ILE A 229 11.07 16.95 -32.62
CA ILE A 229 10.09 16.84 -33.70
C ILE A 229 9.20 18.06 -33.65
N SER A 230 9.24 18.89 -34.70
CA SER A 230 8.42 20.10 -34.79
C SER A 230 6.94 19.80 -34.93
N ASP A 231 6.57 18.68 -35.55
CA ASP A 231 5.18 18.27 -35.74
C ASP A 231 5.10 16.75 -35.95
N ASN A 232 4.24 16.05 -35.18
CA ASN A 232 3.99 14.62 -35.39
C ASN A 232 3.17 14.35 -36.68
N ASN A 233 2.64 15.39 -37.32
CA ASN A 233 1.81 15.37 -38.52
C ASN A 233 0.58 14.45 -38.47
N THR A 234 0.14 14.06 -37.27
CA THR A 234 -0.91 13.06 -37.07
C THR A 234 -2.00 13.60 -36.14
N TRP A 235 -3.22 13.74 -36.67
CA TRP A 235 -4.40 14.13 -35.90
C TRP A 235 -5.04 12.90 -35.26
N SER A 236 -5.06 12.87 -33.93
CA SER A 236 -5.66 11.81 -33.13
C SER A 236 -6.94 12.31 -32.46
N PRO A 237 -8.00 11.48 -32.33
CA PRO A 237 -9.17 11.85 -31.54
C PRO A 237 -8.81 11.90 -30.04
N ALA A 238 -9.41 12.82 -29.30
CA ALA A 238 -9.36 12.83 -27.84
C ALA A 238 -10.50 11.99 -27.24
N ALA A 239 -10.20 11.24 -26.18
CA ALA A 239 -11.24 10.59 -25.38
C ALA A 239 -12.03 11.65 -24.59
N PHE A 240 -13.20 11.30 -24.05
CA PHE A 240 -13.91 12.18 -23.13
C PHE A 240 -14.59 11.41 -22.00
N ALA A 241 -14.74 12.07 -20.86
CA ALA A 241 -15.58 11.65 -19.75
C ALA A 241 -16.64 12.73 -19.48
N LYS A 242 -17.72 12.39 -18.76
CA LYS A 242 -18.67 13.39 -18.28
C LYS A 242 -18.28 13.86 -16.88
N ASP A 243 -18.33 15.16 -16.63
CA ASP A 243 -18.21 15.72 -15.29
C ASP A 243 -19.48 15.47 -14.46
N GLU A 244 -19.47 15.86 -13.18
CA GLU A 244 -20.60 15.72 -12.25
C GLU A 244 -21.89 16.42 -12.73
N LYS A 245 -21.75 17.40 -13.63
CA LYS A 245 -22.86 18.17 -14.22
C LYS A 245 -23.29 17.61 -15.58
N GLY A 246 -22.68 16.50 -16.02
CA GLY A 246 -22.97 15.83 -17.28
C GLY A 246 -22.26 16.43 -18.51
N ASN A 247 -21.38 17.42 -18.35
CA ASN A 247 -20.64 18.04 -19.45
C ASN A 247 -19.48 17.15 -19.88
N LYS A 248 -19.19 17.10 -21.18
CA LYS A 248 -18.03 16.38 -21.70
C LYS A 248 -16.73 17.14 -21.38
N VAL A 249 -15.79 16.45 -20.73
CA VAL A 249 -14.40 16.86 -20.57
C VAL A 249 -13.56 15.96 -21.45
N PHE A 250 -12.92 16.53 -22.46
CA PHE A 250 -12.05 15.81 -23.38
C PHE A 250 -10.65 15.68 -22.81
N THR A 251 -10.08 14.49 -22.89
CA THR A 251 -8.81 14.13 -22.25
C THR A 251 -7.82 13.63 -23.29
N VAL A 252 -6.60 14.15 -23.24
CA VAL A 252 -5.46 13.71 -24.04
C VAL A 252 -4.37 13.21 -23.11
N THR A 253 -3.76 12.07 -23.44
CA THR A 253 -2.55 11.55 -22.79
C THR A 253 -1.50 11.27 -23.85
N THR A 254 -0.31 11.84 -23.68
CA THR A 254 0.83 11.69 -24.59
C THR A 254 2.14 11.82 -23.80
N TYR A 255 3.28 11.72 -24.47
CA TYR A 255 4.59 11.69 -23.84
C TYR A 255 5.66 12.39 -24.67
N SER A 256 6.72 12.80 -23.99
CA SER A 256 7.96 13.31 -24.57
C SER A 256 9.11 12.85 -23.68
N TYR A 257 10.31 12.70 -24.23
CA TYR A 257 11.49 12.67 -23.37
C TYR A 257 11.79 14.05 -22.81
N SER A 258 12.63 14.09 -21.78
CA SER A 258 13.07 15.32 -21.14
C SER A 258 13.73 16.26 -22.15
N THR A 259 13.43 17.55 -22.07
CA THR A 259 13.94 18.54 -23.01
C THR A 259 13.98 19.93 -22.38
N GLN A 260 14.76 20.83 -22.96
CA GLN A 260 14.82 22.25 -22.60
C GLN A 260 14.63 23.09 -23.87
N TRP A 261 14.12 24.31 -23.72
CA TRP A 261 13.89 25.23 -24.84
C TRP A 261 14.22 26.67 -24.46
N GLU A 262 14.43 27.52 -25.46
CA GLU A 262 14.77 28.93 -25.25
C GLU A 262 13.59 29.87 -25.52
N THR A 263 12.75 29.53 -26.50
CA THR A 263 11.67 30.39 -27.01
C THR A 263 10.32 29.70 -26.91
N GLN A 264 9.24 30.48 -26.89
CA GLN A 264 7.88 29.93 -26.90
C GLN A 264 7.58 29.14 -28.18
N GLU A 265 8.21 29.49 -29.31
CA GLU A 265 8.05 28.79 -30.59
C GLU A 265 8.58 27.36 -30.58
N THR A 266 9.54 27.06 -29.71
CA THR A 266 10.21 25.75 -29.60
C THR A 266 9.78 24.96 -28.36
N MET A 267 8.83 25.49 -27.59
CA MET A 267 8.23 24.83 -26.44
C MET A 267 7.32 23.67 -26.89
N PRO A 268 7.27 22.53 -26.18
CA PRO A 268 6.31 21.47 -26.46
C PRO A 268 4.86 21.96 -26.29
N GLN A 269 4.00 21.68 -27.27
CA GLN A 269 2.58 22.08 -27.23
C GLN A 269 1.68 20.99 -27.80
N ILE A 270 0.44 20.94 -27.30
CA ILE A 270 -0.64 20.18 -27.91
C ILE A 270 -1.46 21.14 -28.76
N VAL A 271 -1.56 20.86 -30.06
CA VAL A 271 -2.47 21.59 -30.95
C VAL A 271 -3.80 20.85 -30.97
N ALA A 272 -4.87 21.52 -30.54
CA ALA A 272 -6.22 20.94 -30.44
C ALA A 272 -7.21 21.63 -31.40
N LYS A 273 -7.87 20.84 -32.24
CA LYS A 273 -9.06 21.21 -33.02
C LYS A 273 -10.30 20.84 -32.21
N VAL A 274 -11.04 21.85 -31.76
CA VAL A 274 -12.22 21.69 -30.89
C VAL A 274 -13.47 22.11 -31.68
N ASN A 275 -14.35 21.14 -31.94
CA ASN A 275 -15.62 21.36 -32.63
C ASN A 275 -16.73 21.68 -31.62
N PHE A 276 -17.40 22.82 -31.81
CA PHE A 276 -18.52 23.28 -30.99
C PHE A 276 -19.83 23.19 -31.76
N LYS A 277 -20.83 22.61 -31.10
CA LYS A 277 -22.21 22.57 -31.57
C LYS A 277 -23.10 23.40 -30.67
N TYR A 278 -24.00 24.15 -31.28
CA TYR A 278 -25.01 24.88 -30.53
C TYR A 278 -26.07 23.90 -29.98
N LYS A 279 -26.73 24.26 -28.88
CA LYS A 279 -27.70 23.39 -28.19
C LYS A 279 -28.89 22.97 -29.07
N ASP A 280 -29.18 23.76 -30.10
CA ASP A 280 -30.16 23.50 -31.15
C ASP A 280 -29.48 23.78 -32.51
N ASP A 281 -29.94 23.15 -33.58
CA ASP A 281 -29.32 23.28 -34.92
C ASP A 281 -29.57 24.68 -35.56
N SER A 282 -29.89 25.70 -34.76
CA SER A 282 -30.17 27.06 -35.22
C SER A 282 -28.92 27.87 -35.58
N LYS A 283 -27.73 27.43 -35.14
CA LYS A 283 -26.45 28.07 -35.44
C LYS A 283 -25.46 27.08 -36.05
N LYS A 284 -24.58 27.58 -36.91
CA LYS A 284 -23.51 26.78 -37.51
C LYS A 284 -22.51 26.32 -36.45
N ASP A 285 -22.01 25.11 -36.64
CA ASP A 285 -20.89 24.56 -35.90
C ASP A 285 -19.67 25.49 -35.99
N THR A 286 -18.95 25.61 -34.88
CA THR A 286 -17.78 26.47 -34.78
C THR A 286 -16.55 25.63 -34.45
N LEU A 287 -15.49 25.75 -35.25
CA LEU A 287 -14.21 25.10 -35.02
C LEU A 287 -13.24 26.09 -34.37
N LYS A 288 -12.58 25.66 -33.29
CA LYS A 288 -11.45 26.37 -32.69
C LYS A 288 -10.17 25.55 -32.83
N VAL A 289 -9.07 26.20 -33.17
CA VAL A 289 -7.72 25.60 -33.15
C VAL A 289 -6.92 26.30 -32.06
N LEU A 290 -6.40 25.53 -31.11
CA LEU A 290 -5.69 26.03 -29.92
C LEU A 290 -4.29 25.41 -29.85
N ASN A 291 -3.27 26.23 -29.66
CA ASN A 291 -1.91 25.77 -29.36
C ASN A 291 -1.67 25.84 -27.86
N ILE A 292 -1.82 24.71 -27.18
CA ILE A 292 -1.83 24.65 -25.71
C ILE A 292 -0.44 24.20 -25.24
N PRO A 293 0.30 25.05 -24.51
CA PRO A 293 1.62 24.66 -24.00
C PRO A 293 1.47 23.62 -22.90
N VAL A 294 2.37 22.64 -22.87
CA VAL A 294 2.32 21.54 -21.90
C VAL A 294 2.70 21.97 -20.48
N ARG A 295 3.32 23.15 -20.35
CA ARG A 295 3.76 23.80 -19.12
C ARG A 295 3.48 25.30 -19.19
N ASP A 296 3.43 25.96 -18.05
CA ASP A 296 3.37 27.42 -17.95
C ASP A 296 4.52 28.06 -18.76
N PRO A 297 4.23 28.86 -19.81
CA PRO A 297 5.24 29.49 -20.65
C PRO A 297 6.13 30.51 -19.92
N GLN A 298 5.69 31.01 -18.76
CA GLN A 298 6.45 31.94 -17.91
C GLN A 298 7.29 31.20 -16.85
N GLY A 299 7.11 29.89 -16.71
CA GLY A 299 7.85 29.04 -15.78
C GLY A 299 9.17 28.51 -16.34
N ASP A 300 9.69 27.44 -15.74
CA ASP A 300 10.92 26.80 -16.24
C ASP A 300 10.72 26.28 -17.66
N LYS A 301 11.70 26.53 -18.52
CA LYS A 301 11.69 26.09 -19.93
C LYS A 301 12.21 24.66 -20.10
N LYS A 302 11.62 23.71 -19.36
CA LYS A 302 12.02 22.31 -19.40
C LYS A 302 10.90 21.31 -19.14
N LEU A 303 11.05 20.12 -19.71
CA LEU A 303 10.39 18.88 -19.27
C LEU A 303 11.44 17.98 -18.65
N ASP A 304 11.23 17.58 -17.40
CA ASP A 304 12.06 16.62 -16.69
C ASP A 304 11.54 15.18 -16.90
N ARG A 305 12.46 14.22 -17.01
CA ARG A 305 12.12 12.79 -17.08
C ARG A 305 11.37 12.38 -15.82
N ASN A 306 10.42 11.45 -15.94
CA ASN A 306 9.64 10.94 -14.83
C ASN A 306 8.79 12.02 -14.11
N TYR A 307 8.20 12.94 -14.88
CA TYR A 307 7.19 13.88 -14.39
C TYR A 307 5.91 13.77 -15.22
N ILE A 308 4.79 14.13 -14.59
CA ILE A 308 3.47 14.24 -15.19
C ILE A 308 3.12 15.73 -15.26
N TYR A 309 2.94 16.24 -16.47
CA TYR A 309 2.51 17.60 -16.77
C TYR A 309 1.03 17.56 -17.12
N THR A 310 0.18 18.13 -16.25
CA THR A 310 -1.26 18.20 -16.46
C THR A 310 -1.68 19.61 -16.80
N VAL A 311 -2.41 19.78 -17.89
CA VAL A 311 -2.97 21.05 -18.34
C VAL A 311 -4.49 20.97 -18.31
N ASN A 312 -5.15 21.94 -17.69
CA ASN A 312 -6.60 22.07 -17.72
C ASN A 312 -6.97 23.33 -18.49
N ALA A 313 -7.62 23.15 -19.63
CA ALA A 313 -8.09 24.22 -20.51
C ALA A 313 -9.62 24.38 -20.40
N VAL A 314 -10.07 25.60 -20.14
CA VAL A 314 -11.49 25.96 -20.06
C VAL A 314 -11.80 27.02 -21.11
N ILE A 315 -12.52 26.64 -22.16
CA ILE A 315 -12.89 27.54 -23.25
C ILE A 315 -14.13 28.34 -22.82
N LYS A 316 -13.94 29.65 -22.59
CA LYS A 316 -15.01 30.57 -22.13
C LYS A 316 -15.69 31.33 -23.28
N TYR A 317 -14.99 31.55 -24.41
CA TYR A 317 -15.45 32.40 -25.51
C TYR A 317 -15.19 31.77 -26.89
N LEU A 318 -16.03 32.09 -27.87
CA LEU A 318 -15.88 31.64 -29.27
C LEU A 318 -15.44 32.76 -30.23
N ASP A 319 -15.44 34.02 -29.80
CA ASP A 319 -15.22 35.21 -30.62
C ASP A 319 -13.83 35.85 -30.47
N THR A 320 -13.07 35.49 -29.43
CA THR A 320 -11.70 36.01 -29.25
C THR A 320 -10.70 35.33 -30.18
N ASN A 321 -9.68 36.10 -30.60
CA ASN A 321 -8.57 35.65 -31.44
C ASN A 321 -8.03 34.30 -30.97
N THR A 322 -7.68 33.42 -31.91
CA THR A 322 -7.21 32.05 -31.69
C THR A 322 -5.85 31.95 -30.98
N HIS A 323 -5.29 33.08 -30.57
CA HIS A 323 -4.06 33.16 -29.79
C HIS A 323 -4.44 33.13 -28.31
N ILE A 324 -3.92 32.13 -27.60
CA ILE A 324 -3.88 32.13 -26.13
C ILE A 324 -3.00 33.33 -25.75
N ASP A 325 -3.58 34.35 -25.13
CA ASP A 325 -2.83 35.49 -24.61
C ASP A 325 -2.08 35.05 -23.36
N TYR A 326 -0.77 34.87 -23.49
CA TYR A 326 0.13 34.37 -22.44
C TYR A 326 0.49 35.45 -21.41
N ASP A 327 0.15 36.72 -21.66
CA ASP A 327 0.46 37.87 -20.80
C ASP A 327 -0.80 38.43 -20.09
N GLY A 328 -1.99 37.87 -20.36
CA GLY A 328 -3.29 38.23 -19.78
C GLY A 328 -3.81 37.29 -18.69
N ASP A 329 -4.96 37.64 -18.10
CA ASP A 329 -5.61 36.94 -16.98
C ASP A 329 -5.74 35.42 -17.25
N THR A 330 -4.91 34.59 -16.59
CA THR A 330 -4.67 33.15 -16.87
C THR A 330 -5.82 32.23 -16.44
N ASP A 331 -7.02 32.76 -16.41
CA ASP A 331 -8.20 32.21 -15.77
C ASP A 331 -8.82 31.02 -16.55
N TYR A 332 -8.19 30.64 -17.66
CA TYR A 332 -8.64 29.64 -18.63
C TYR A 332 -7.63 28.49 -18.87
N LEU A 333 -6.37 28.59 -18.38
CA LEU A 333 -5.37 27.53 -18.42
C LEU A 333 -4.76 27.31 -17.03
N LYS A 334 -4.70 26.06 -16.59
CA LYS A 334 -4.06 25.69 -15.32
C LYS A 334 -3.10 24.53 -15.52
N TRP A 335 -1.84 24.72 -15.16
CA TRP A 335 -0.81 23.70 -15.20
C TRP A 335 -0.56 23.09 -13.83
N ALA A 336 -0.26 21.80 -13.80
CA ALA A 336 0.18 21.08 -12.62
C ALA A 336 1.32 20.14 -13.02
N ILE A 337 2.37 20.09 -12.20
CA ILE A 337 3.56 19.29 -12.46
C ILE A 337 3.76 18.40 -11.25
N ALA A 338 3.63 17.09 -11.46
CA ALA A 338 3.88 16.10 -10.43
C ALA A 338 5.03 15.20 -10.83
N LYS A 339 5.78 14.66 -9.87
CA LYS A 339 6.65 13.52 -10.18
C LYS A 339 5.78 12.33 -10.58
N TRP A 340 6.28 11.50 -11.48
CA TRP A 340 5.58 10.30 -11.91
C TRP A 340 5.76 9.16 -10.90
N THR A 341 6.87 9.18 -10.16
CA THR A 341 7.20 8.24 -9.08
C THR A 341 6.54 8.59 -7.75
N GLN A 342 6.57 9.88 -7.38
CA GLN A 342 5.85 10.43 -6.24
C GLN A 342 4.59 11.07 -6.80
N GLY A 343 3.41 10.48 -6.62
CA GLY A 343 2.18 11.26 -6.73
C GLY A 343 2.32 12.45 -5.79
N GLY A 344 2.70 13.61 -6.32
CA GLY A 344 3.29 14.67 -5.51
C GLY A 344 3.10 16.03 -6.17
N ASP A 345 2.42 16.89 -5.41
CA ASP A 345 2.24 18.34 -5.53
C ASP A 345 1.62 18.88 -6.81
N THR A 346 0.29 18.95 -6.81
CA THR A 346 -0.39 19.98 -7.61
C THR A 346 -0.13 21.33 -6.94
N TYR A 347 0.81 22.12 -7.44
CA TYR A 347 0.90 23.53 -7.06
C TYR A 347 -0.27 24.27 -7.71
N VAL A 348 -1.40 24.36 -7.00
CA VAL A 348 -2.52 25.21 -7.43
C VAL A 348 -2.13 26.65 -7.10
N LYS A 349 -1.42 27.32 -8.02
CA LYS A 349 -1.35 28.77 -8.00
C LYS A 349 -2.69 29.29 -8.51
N GLY A 350 -3.56 29.64 -7.58
CA GLY A 350 -4.88 30.15 -7.89
C GLY A 350 -5.66 30.32 -6.61
N ASP A 351 -5.71 31.56 -6.14
CA ASP A 351 -6.59 32.00 -5.07
C ASP A 351 -7.96 31.33 -5.22
N LYS A 352 -8.36 30.54 -4.20
CA LYS A 352 -9.71 29.97 -3.91
C LYS A 352 -9.97 28.46 -4.06
N ALA A 353 -8.99 27.60 -4.39
CA ALA A 353 -9.24 26.15 -4.27
C ALA A 353 -8.80 25.63 -2.89
N SER A 354 -9.75 25.41 -1.97
CA SER A 354 -9.44 24.73 -0.71
C SER A 354 -9.38 23.21 -0.92
N PHE A 355 -8.33 22.57 -0.41
CA PHE A 355 -8.15 21.12 -0.46
C PHE A 355 -7.45 20.59 0.79
N LEU A 356 -7.70 19.31 1.11
CA LEU A 356 -7.04 18.56 2.17
C LEU A 356 -6.95 17.10 1.73
N VAL A 357 -5.75 16.55 1.79
CA VAL A 357 -5.43 15.15 1.55
C VAL A 357 -4.78 14.61 2.81
N VAL A 358 -5.24 13.46 3.28
CA VAL A 358 -4.66 12.75 4.43
C VAL A 358 -4.53 11.29 4.05
N TYR A 359 -3.36 10.70 4.28
CA TYR A 359 -3.11 9.32 3.92
C TYR A 359 -2.13 8.62 4.87
N PRO A 360 -2.40 7.38 5.32
CA PRO A 360 -3.66 6.67 5.13
C PRO A 360 -4.76 7.23 6.05
N THR A 361 -6.03 7.05 5.65
CA THR A 361 -7.21 7.40 6.49
C THR A 361 -7.66 6.23 7.38
N GLN A 362 -7.09 5.05 7.17
CA GLN A 362 -7.27 3.87 8.00
C GLN A 362 -5.90 3.28 8.32
N LEU A 363 -5.59 3.07 9.60
CA LEU A 363 -4.27 2.61 10.04
C LEU A 363 -4.36 1.58 11.16
N ASP A 364 -3.60 0.50 11.02
CA ASP A 364 -3.46 -0.54 12.05
C ASP A 364 -2.07 -0.46 12.69
N LEU A 365 -2.03 -0.13 13.98
CA LEU A 365 -0.82 -0.09 14.79
C LEU A 365 -0.77 -1.33 15.67
N LYS A 366 0.29 -2.13 15.50
CA LYS A 366 0.39 -3.50 16.02
C LYS A 366 1.64 -3.69 16.88
N ASP A 367 1.51 -4.40 18.00
CA ASP A 367 2.65 -4.89 18.77
C ASP A 367 3.55 -5.83 17.91
N PRO A 368 4.89 -5.86 18.11
CA PRO A 368 5.66 -5.09 19.08
C PRO A 368 6.01 -3.70 18.51
N MET A 369 5.31 -2.68 18.98
CA MET A 369 5.58 -1.29 18.66
C MET A 369 6.04 -0.57 19.92
N ASP A 370 7.04 0.29 19.81
CA ASP A 370 7.42 1.16 20.92
C ASP A 370 6.42 2.31 21.03
N TRP A 371 5.39 2.10 21.83
CA TRP A 371 4.32 3.07 22.09
C TRP A 371 4.83 4.38 22.72
N GLY A 372 6.05 4.42 23.27
CA GLY A 372 6.66 5.62 23.81
C GLY A 372 7.33 6.52 22.76
N THR A 373 7.47 6.04 21.52
CA THR A 373 8.16 6.77 20.45
C THR A 373 7.18 7.34 19.44
N ALA A 374 7.55 8.51 18.90
CA ALA A 374 6.79 9.18 17.85
C ALA A 374 6.57 8.25 16.65
N ASN A 375 5.33 8.10 16.22
CA ASN A 375 4.96 7.29 15.06
C ASN A 375 4.27 8.13 13.99
N GLN A 376 5.09 8.60 13.04
CA GLN A 376 4.69 9.51 11.96
C GLN A 376 4.17 8.74 10.73
N CYS A 377 3.13 7.93 10.92
CA CYS A 377 2.60 7.01 9.89
C CYS A 377 1.55 7.61 8.96
N ILE A 378 1.13 8.86 9.18
CA ILE A 378 0.10 9.52 8.36
C ILE A 378 0.69 10.80 7.79
N ASP A 379 0.58 10.96 6.48
CA ASP A 379 0.93 12.15 5.73
C ASP A 379 -0.32 13.02 5.51
N TRP A 380 -0.12 14.34 5.49
CA TRP A 380 -1.17 15.28 5.11
C TRP A 380 -0.62 16.38 4.18
N PHE A 381 -1.48 16.85 3.29
CA PHE A 381 -1.22 17.93 2.34
C PHE A 381 -2.48 18.77 2.15
N ALA A 382 -2.37 20.09 2.20
CA ALA A 382 -3.53 20.98 2.22
C ALA A 382 -3.27 22.31 1.51
N SER A 383 -4.35 23.03 1.18
CA SER A 383 -4.28 24.39 0.60
C SER A 383 -3.80 25.45 1.60
N CYS A 384 -3.90 25.16 2.89
CA CYS A 384 -3.43 25.99 4.00
C CYS A 384 -3.06 25.08 5.20
N PRO A 385 -2.37 25.59 6.23
CA PRO A 385 -1.96 24.76 7.36
C PRO A 385 -3.16 24.12 8.07
N ILE A 386 -2.94 22.97 8.70
CA ILE A 386 -3.98 22.26 9.47
C ILE A 386 -3.86 22.51 10.96
N PHE A 387 -4.92 22.20 11.72
CA PHE A 387 -4.88 22.27 13.17
C PHE A 387 -3.86 21.26 13.74
N GLN A 388 -3.03 21.73 14.68
CA GLN A 388 -1.94 20.94 15.23
C GLN A 388 -2.41 19.73 16.06
N GLN A 389 -3.52 19.86 16.77
CA GLN A 389 -4.12 18.81 17.57
C GLN A 389 -5.50 18.46 17.02
N PRO A 390 -5.61 17.39 16.21
CA PRO A 390 -6.89 16.93 15.70
C PRO A 390 -7.88 16.64 16.83
N GLU A 391 -9.14 17.00 16.61
CA GLU A 391 -10.24 16.52 17.46
C GLU A 391 -10.27 15.00 17.38
N LYS A 392 -10.24 14.32 18.53
CA LYS A 392 -10.09 12.87 18.62
C LYS A 392 -11.11 12.25 19.57
N GLU A 393 -11.53 11.04 19.24
CA GLU A 393 -12.31 10.16 20.08
C GLU A 393 -11.62 8.80 20.14
N GLY A 394 -11.28 8.34 21.35
CA GLY A 394 -10.78 6.99 21.59
C GLY A 394 -11.87 6.13 22.22
N TYR A 395 -12.00 4.86 21.82
CA TYR A 395 -12.92 3.92 22.45
C TYR A 395 -12.50 2.47 22.27
N TYR A 396 -13.14 1.60 23.04
CA TYR A 396 -13.05 0.14 22.92
C TYR A 396 -14.43 -0.47 23.20
N PHE A 397 -14.54 -1.79 23.05
CA PHE A 397 -15.73 -2.54 23.45
C PHE A 397 -15.44 -3.35 24.70
N ASP A 398 -16.25 -3.17 25.73
CA ASP A 398 -16.14 -3.97 26.94
C ASP A 398 -16.68 -5.40 26.73
N LYS A 399 -16.62 -6.22 27.79
CA LYS A 399 -17.14 -7.59 27.78
C LYS A 399 -18.63 -7.72 27.41
N TYR A 400 -19.44 -6.68 27.62
CA TYR A 400 -20.86 -6.66 27.25
C TYR A 400 -21.06 -6.31 25.77
N GLY A 401 -19.99 -5.95 25.06
CA GLY A 401 -20.03 -5.40 23.70
C GLY A 401 -20.47 -3.94 23.66
N LYS A 402 -20.40 -3.23 24.79
CA LYS A 402 -20.77 -1.81 24.87
C LYS A 402 -19.56 -0.95 24.48
N LYS A 403 -19.79 0.06 23.65
CA LYS A 403 -18.78 1.09 23.31
C LYS A 403 -18.45 1.88 24.58
N ILE A 404 -17.20 1.86 25.01
CA ILE A 404 -16.68 2.68 26.10
C ILE A 404 -15.76 3.74 25.48
N VAL A 405 -16.16 5.00 25.58
CA VAL A 405 -15.35 6.13 25.11
C VAL A 405 -14.34 6.49 26.19
N ASP A 406 -13.06 6.44 25.82
CA ASP A 406 -11.93 6.89 26.62
C ASP A 406 -10.89 7.54 25.70
N ASN A 407 -10.87 8.87 25.72
CA ASN A 407 -9.97 9.66 24.88
C ASN A 407 -8.50 9.56 25.29
N ASN A 408 -8.20 9.01 26.47
CA ASN A 408 -6.82 8.74 26.86
C ASN A 408 -6.21 7.66 25.95
N LEU A 409 -7.00 6.69 25.46
CA LEU A 409 -6.51 5.60 24.58
C LEU A 409 -5.87 6.11 23.28
N ALA A 410 -6.31 7.28 22.82
CA ALA A 410 -5.74 7.94 21.64
C ALA A 410 -4.26 8.30 21.86
N GLY A 411 -3.84 8.56 23.09
CA GLY A 411 -2.51 9.08 23.40
C GLY A 411 -2.34 10.49 22.86
N GLN A 412 -1.14 10.84 22.41
CA GLN A 412 -0.87 12.08 21.70
C GLN A 412 -1.11 11.90 20.20
N ILE A 413 -1.84 12.83 19.60
CA ILE A 413 -2.03 12.93 18.15
C ILE A 413 -1.59 14.34 17.78
N ILE A 414 -0.44 14.45 17.14
CA ILE A 414 0.20 15.74 16.87
C ILE A 414 0.49 15.83 15.38
N SER A 415 -0.10 16.82 14.73
CA SER A 415 0.31 17.21 13.38
C SER A 415 1.59 18.03 13.46
N GLN A 416 2.56 17.68 12.62
CA GLN A 416 3.83 18.38 12.47
C GLN A 416 4.00 18.74 11.00
N SER A 417 4.12 20.05 10.72
CA SER A 417 4.48 20.57 9.41
C SER A 417 5.88 20.12 9.00
N ASP A 418 6.08 19.79 7.74
CA ASP A 418 7.41 19.50 7.20
C ASP A 418 8.24 20.79 7.06
N LYS A 419 9.26 20.95 7.91
CA LYS A 419 10.14 22.14 7.91
C LYS A 419 11.21 22.12 6.80
N SER A 420 11.28 21.06 6.00
CA SER A 420 12.20 20.99 4.86
C SER A 420 11.69 21.73 3.62
N VAL A 421 10.43 22.16 3.63
CA VAL A 421 9.79 22.96 2.58
C VAL A 421 9.51 24.38 3.09
N SER A 422 9.28 25.31 2.15
CA SER A 422 9.06 26.73 2.46
C SER A 422 7.65 27.08 2.95
N ASP A 423 6.72 26.11 2.99
CA ASP A 423 5.33 26.29 3.44
C ASP A 423 4.99 25.33 4.58
N ASP A 424 3.99 25.70 5.40
CA ASP A 424 3.43 24.85 6.46
C ASP A 424 2.18 24.10 5.97
N ASN A 425 2.09 23.80 4.67
CA ASN A 425 0.89 23.24 4.03
C ASN A 425 0.94 21.71 3.87
N ARG A 426 1.96 21.08 4.44
CA ARG A 426 2.19 19.64 4.37
C ARG A 426 2.90 19.16 5.62
N GLY A 427 2.77 17.87 5.92
CA GLY A 427 3.46 17.31 7.06
C GLY A 427 3.04 15.90 7.40
N LYS A 428 3.35 15.50 8.62
CA LYS A 428 3.01 14.18 9.17
C LYS A 428 2.18 14.31 10.43
N ILE A 429 1.36 13.31 10.70
CA ILE A 429 0.65 13.14 11.96
C ILE A 429 1.34 12.03 12.73
N ASP A 430 1.81 12.42 13.90
CA ASP A 430 2.40 11.56 14.90
C ASP A 430 1.32 11.00 15.82
N ILE A 431 1.28 9.67 15.96
CA ILE A 431 0.39 8.97 16.87
C ILE A 431 1.24 8.13 17.83
N HIS A 432 1.43 8.61 19.06
CA HIS A 432 2.17 7.88 20.08
C HIS A 432 1.53 7.98 21.45
N GLY A 433 1.96 7.12 22.36
CA GLY A 433 1.43 7.01 23.72
C GLY A 433 0.29 5.99 23.85
N ASN A 434 0.09 5.58 25.10
CA ASN A 434 -0.92 4.64 25.62
C ASN A 434 -1.04 3.35 24.80
N LYS A 435 -0.29 2.34 25.26
CA LYS A 435 -0.34 0.97 24.78
C LYS A 435 -1.76 0.40 24.97
N PRO A 436 -2.34 -0.25 23.94
CA PRO A 436 -3.61 -0.97 24.10
C PRO A 436 -3.42 -2.20 24.99
N GLU A 437 -4.42 -2.49 25.83
CA GLU A 437 -4.40 -3.65 26.74
C GLU A 437 -5.58 -4.57 26.44
N TYR A 438 -5.29 -5.84 26.12
CA TYR A 438 -6.24 -6.97 26.05
C TYR A 438 -7.41 -6.84 25.05
N THR A 439 -7.64 -5.70 24.40
CA THR A 439 -8.62 -5.47 23.33
C THR A 439 -8.11 -4.44 22.32
N ILE A 440 -8.79 -4.32 21.18
CA ILE A 440 -8.47 -3.29 20.19
C ILE A 440 -8.98 -1.93 20.67
N ASN A 441 -8.09 -0.94 20.69
CA ASN A 441 -8.51 0.45 20.84
C ASN A 441 -8.77 1.06 19.46
N TYR A 442 -9.94 1.64 19.29
CA TYR A 442 -10.34 2.39 18.10
C TYR A 442 -10.17 3.87 18.38
N ILE A 443 -9.56 4.59 17.45
CA ILE A 443 -9.28 6.01 17.58
C ILE A 443 -9.74 6.68 16.30
N ASN A 444 -10.71 7.57 16.42
CA ASN A 444 -11.20 8.38 15.32
C ASN A 444 -10.73 9.81 15.56
N PHE A 445 -10.14 10.45 14.56
CA PHE A 445 -9.83 11.88 14.66
C PHE A 445 -10.05 12.62 13.35
N LEU A 446 -10.26 13.92 13.45
CA LEU A 446 -10.60 14.77 12.31
C LEU A 446 -9.44 15.73 12.01
N VAL A 447 -8.82 15.54 10.85
CA VAL A 447 -7.84 16.47 10.32
C VAL A 447 -8.60 17.60 9.64
N LYS A 448 -8.31 18.85 9.98
CA LYS A 448 -9.03 20.03 9.48
C LYS A 448 -8.04 21.10 9.03
N THR A 449 -8.33 21.77 7.92
CA THR A 449 -7.63 23.00 7.54
C THR A 449 -7.91 24.10 8.56
N ASN A 450 -6.95 24.99 8.83
CA ASN A 450 -7.09 26.07 9.82
C ASN A 450 -8.23 27.05 9.48
N ASP A 451 -8.55 27.20 8.20
CA ASP A 451 -9.68 27.99 7.73
C ASP A 451 -11.03 27.27 7.89
N GLY A 452 -11.04 26.01 8.36
CA GLY A 452 -12.23 25.18 8.56
C GLY A 452 -12.92 24.72 7.27
N SER A 453 -12.35 25.01 6.10
CA SER A 453 -13.00 24.78 4.81
C SER A 453 -12.99 23.31 4.35
N LYS A 454 -12.05 22.49 4.85
CA LYS A 454 -11.94 21.06 4.56
C LYS A 454 -11.63 20.25 5.81
N SER A 455 -12.15 19.02 5.85
CA SER A 455 -11.90 18.07 6.93
C SER A 455 -11.85 16.63 6.43
N GLN A 456 -10.98 15.80 7.00
CA GLN A 456 -10.84 14.38 6.67
C GLN A 456 -10.81 13.54 7.94
N LYS A 457 -11.74 12.58 8.05
CA LYS A 457 -11.79 11.61 9.15
C LYS A 457 -10.69 10.57 8.96
N VAL A 458 -10.00 10.24 10.04
CA VAL A 458 -9.00 9.18 10.13
C VAL A 458 -9.41 8.21 11.22
N ASN A 459 -9.32 6.92 10.93
CA ASN A 459 -9.60 5.83 11.86
C ASN A 459 -8.33 5.01 12.11
N VAL A 460 -7.99 4.77 13.37
CA VAL A 460 -6.79 4.04 13.77
C VAL A 460 -7.18 2.91 14.72
N ARG A 461 -6.64 1.71 14.52
CA ARG A 461 -6.73 0.59 15.45
C ARG A 461 -5.37 0.38 16.11
N LYS A 462 -5.34 0.34 17.44
CA LYS A 462 -4.18 -0.10 18.21
C LYS A 462 -4.43 -1.51 18.72
N TYR A 463 -3.56 -2.45 18.35
CA TYR A 463 -3.63 -3.85 18.70
C TYR A 463 -2.61 -4.20 19.80
N PRO A 464 -3.04 -4.80 20.93
CA PRO A 464 -2.13 -5.47 21.85
C PRO A 464 -1.59 -6.76 21.23
N ALA A 465 -0.46 -7.27 21.74
CA ALA A 465 0.08 -8.55 21.29
C ALA A 465 -0.92 -9.73 21.37
N ILE A 466 -1.74 -9.75 22.43
CA ILE A 466 -2.81 -10.71 22.68
C ILE A 466 -4.08 -9.92 23.00
N TYR A 467 -5.17 -10.23 22.31
CA TYR A 467 -6.40 -9.46 22.48
C TYR A 467 -7.66 -10.29 22.28
N SER A 468 -8.75 -9.76 22.82
CA SER A 468 -10.08 -10.31 22.70
C SER A 468 -11.05 -9.23 22.21
N LEU A 469 -11.98 -9.68 21.37
CA LEU A 469 -13.18 -8.99 20.98
C LEU A 469 -14.35 -9.92 21.28
N ASN A 470 -15.57 -9.40 21.15
CA ASN A 470 -16.75 -10.23 21.34
C ASN A 470 -17.85 -9.89 20.33
N VAL A 471 -18.68 -10.89 20.07
CA VAL A 471 -19.87 -10.81 19.22
C VAL A 471 -21.05 -11.42 19.98
N ALA A 472 -22.27 -11.03 19.63
CA ALA A 472 -23.46 -11.56 20.28
C ALA A 472 -23.93 -12.83 19.56
N ASN A 473 -24.41 -13.83 20.30
CA ASN A 473 -25.19 -14.91 19.72
C ASN A 473 -26.39 -14.33 18.96
N ALA A 474 -26.58 -14.77 17.72
CA ALA A 474 -27.57 -14.20 16.82
C ALA A 474 -29.02 -14.45 17.26
N GLU A 475 -29.25 -15.54 17.99
CA GLU A 475 -30.56 -16.03 18.44
C GLU A 475 -30.90 -15.55 19.87
N ALA A 476 -29.96 -14.90 20.56
CA ALA A 476 -30.17 -14.38 21.89
C ALA A 476 -31.03 -13.10 21.88
N SER A 477 -32.10 -13.10 22.70
CA SER A 477 -32.95 -11.94 22.94
C SER A 477 -32.21 -10.82 23.67
N ASP A 478 -31.42 -11.16 24.69
CA ASP A 478 -30.54 -10.24 25.39
C ASP A 478 -29.09 -10.42 24.90
N LYS A 479 -28.68 -9.53 23.98
CA LYS A 479 -27.33 -9.50 23.41
C LYS A 479 -26.29 -8.87 24.34
N GLN A 480 -26.71 -8.18 25.42
CA GLN A 480 -25.78 -7.59 26.39
C GLN A 480 -25.40 -8.57 27.49
N ASN A 481 -26.21 -9.61 27.75
CA ASN A 481 -25.85 -10.69 28.64
C ASN A 481 -24.57 -11.39 28.14
N THR A 482 -23.52 -11.37 28.95
CA THR A 482 -22.19 -11.91 28.64
C THR A 482 -22.21 -13.42 28.38
N GLN A 483 -23.17 -14.15 28.94
CA GLN A 483 -23.36 -15.58 28.67
C GLN A 483 -23.86 -15.87 27.25
N ASN A 484 -24.47 -14.87 26.60
CA ASN A 484 -24.92 -14.93 25.22
C ASN A 484 -23.88 -14.37 24.24
N ARG A 485 -22.67 -14.05 24.70
CA ARG A 485 -21.61 -13.51 23.86
C ARG A 485 -20.53 -14.54 23.64
N LEU A 486 -19.90 -14.44 22.47
CA LEU A 486 -18.77 -15.24 22.07
C LEU A 486 -17.54 -14.33 22.06
N TYR A 487 -16.43 -14.83 22.57
CA TYR A 487 -15.22 -14.03 22.78
C TYR A 487 -14.07 -14.64 22.00
N THR A 488 -13.32 -13.78 21.32
CA THR A 488 -12.17 -14.20 20.53
C THR A 488 -10.93 -14.25 21.41
N LEU A 489 -9.98 -15.09 21.01
CA LEU A 489 -8.59 -15.02 21.43
C LEU A 489 -7.76 -14.89 20.16
N GLN A 490 -7.01 -13.80 20.04
CA GLN A 490 -6.26 -13.50 18.82
C GLN A 490 -4.87 -12.96 19.14
N PHE A 491 -3.93 -13.25 18.26
CA PHE A 491 -2.56 -12.78 18.32
C PHE A 491 -2.27 -11.80 17.20
N THR A 492 -1.58 -10.71 17.52
CA THR A 492 -1.12 -9.74 16.52
C THR A 492 0.28 -10.06 16.00
N THR A 493 1.09 -10.72 16.83
CA THR A 493 2.48 -11.09 16.55
C THR A 493 2.82 -12.38 17.31
N ASN A 494 3.82 -13.12 16.85
CA ASN A 494 4.45 -14.20 17.62
C ASN A 494 5.70 -13.72 18.36
N GLN A 495 6.19 -12.50 18.08
CA GLN A 495 7.38 -11.95 18.69
C GLN A 495 7.07 -11.39 20.09
N GLY A 496 7.86 -11.79 21.09
CA GLY A 496 7.72 -11.30 22.46
C GLY A 496 6.62 -11.97 23.29
N ILE A 497 5.92 -12.96 22.74
CA ILE A 497 4.94 -13.77 23.47
C ILE A 497 5.65 -15.00 24.02
N GLY A 498 6.08 -14.92 25.28
CA GLY A 498 6.67 -16.05 25.99
C GLY A 498 5.61 -17.00 26.54
N GLY A 499 5.89 -18.30 26.51
CA GLY A 499 5.09 -19.33 27.20
C GLY A 499 4.07 -20.09 26.36
N TYR A 500 3.90 -19.75 25.08
CA TYR A 500 2.95 -20.44 24.18
C TYR A 500 3.54 -20.66 22.79
N THR A 501 3.21 -21.81 22.18
CA THR A 501 3.50 -22.06 20.76
C THR A 501 2.27 -21.70 19.93
N ILE A 502 2.38 -20.69 19.07
CA ILE A 502 1.23 -20.25 18.26
C ILE A 502 1.18 -21.10 16.97
N ALA A 503 0.24 -22.05 16.94
CA ALA A 503 -0.01 -22.91 15.79
C ALA A 503 -1.38 -23.57 15.93
N LYS A 504 -2.03 -23.82 14.79
CA LYS A 504 -3.25 -24.62 14.77
C LYS A 504 -2.93 -26.07 15.16
N PRO A 505 -3.62 -26.66 16.16
CA PRO A 505 -3.34 -28.03 16.59
C PRO A 505 -3.62 -29.02 15.46
N GLN A 506 -2.73 -29.99 15.27
CA GLN A 506 -2.92 -31.09 14.33
C GLN A 506 -3.79 -32.16 14.98
N LEU A 507 -4.92 -32.46 14.33
CA LEU A 507 -5.88 -33.43 14.81
C LEU A 507 -5.60 -34.81 14.21
N ASP A 508 -5.58 -35.84 15.05
CA ASP A 508 -5.49 -37.24 14.62
C ASP A 508 -6.83 -37.77 14.05
N SER A 509 -6.87 -39.07 13.74
CA SER A 509 -8.07 -39.75 13.24
C SER A 509 -9.23 -39.76 14.25
N GLU A 510 -8.94 -39.66 15.55
CA GLU A 510 -9.92 -39.56 16.64
C GLU A 510 -10.27 -38.11 16.99
N LYS A 511 -9.73 -37.14 16.24
CA LYS A 511 -9.84 -35.70 16.46
C LYS A 511 -9.25 -35.24 17.79
N LYS A 512 -8.25 -35.95 18.31
CA LYS A 512 -7.42 -35.55 19.44
C LYS A 512 -6.18 -34.82 18.96
N SER A 513 -5.56 -34.08 19.87
CA SER A 513 -4.23 -33.50 19.67
C SER A 513 -3.52 -33.38 21.00
N THR A 514 -2.26 -33.82 21.04
CA THR A 514 -1.36 -33.61 22.19
C THR A 514 -0.48 -32.37 22.00
N ASP A 515 -0.74 -31.58 20.94
CA ASP A 515 0.01 -30.38 20.64
C ASP A 515 -0.16 -29.34 21.76
N LYS A 516 0.98 -28.84 22.24
CA LYS A 516 1.05 -27.73 23.20
C LYS A 516 1.07 -26.40 22.46
N THR A 517 -0.06 -26.11 21.81
CA THR A 517 -0.19 -24.95 20.93
C THR A 517 -1.47 -24.16 21.23
N VAL A 518 -1.46 -22.90 20.81
CA VAL A 518 -2.63 -22.02 20.79
C VAL A 518 -2.89 -21.59 19.35
N SER A 519 -4.12 -21.74 18.88
CA SER A 519 -4.46 -21.27 17.53
C SER A 519 -4.23 -19.75 17.37
N PRO A 520 -3.76 -19.28 16.19
CA PRO A 520 -3.49 -17.86 15.94
C PRO A 520 -4.69 -16.93 16.15
N ALA A 521 -5.89 -17.42 15.85
CA ALA A 521 -7.15 -16.75 16.09
C ALA A 521 -8.24 -17.80 16.31
N LEU A 522 -8.91 -17.73 17.46
CA LEU A 522 -10.04 -18.58 17.78
C LEU A 522 -11.17 -17.78 18.43
N ILE A 523 -12.35 -18.37 18.46
CA ILE A 523 -13.52 -17.85 19.17
C ILE A 523 -14.14 -18.95 20.03
N MET A 524 -14.56 -18.57 21.23
CA MET A 524 -15.21 -19.48 22.18
C MET A 524 -16.72 -19.44 22.04
N ALA A 525 -17.33 -20.62 22.13
CA ALA A 525 -18.78 -20.78 22.13
C ALA A 525 -19.42 -20.11 23.35
N SER A 526 -20.63 -19.58 23.18
CA SER A 526 -21.33 -18.85 24.26
C SER A 526 -21.66 -19.74 25.46
N ALA A 527 -21.66 -19.17 26.66
CA ALA A 527 -21.95 -19.90 27.89
C ALA A 527 -23.36 -20.51 27.90
N ARG A 528 -24.34 -19.87 27.26
CA ARG A 528 -25.71 -20.37 27.17
C ARG A 528 -25.85 -21.70 26.43
N HIS A 529 -25.08 -21.89 25.35
CA HIS A 529 -25.25 -23.02 24.46
C HIS A 529 -24.19 -24.11 24.65
N SER A 530 -23.07 -23.82 25.31
CA SER A 530 -21.98 -24.80 25.50
C SER A 530 -21.44 -24.83 26.93
N ASN A 531 -22.29 -24.91 27.95
CA ASN A 531 -21.88 -25.25 29.33
C ASN A 531 -22.41 -26.63 29.73
N GLU A 532 -22.35 -27.57 28.79
CA GLU A 532 -22.75 -28.96 28.96
C GLU A 532 -21.67 -29.76 29.69
N THR A 533 -22.07 -30.82 30.38
CA THR A 533 -21.13 -31.78 31.00
C THR A 533 -21.05 -33.04 30.16
N ALA A 534 -19.84 -33.61 30.01
CA ALA A 534 -19.66 -34.88 29.32
C ALA A 534 -19.00 -35.91 30.24
N GLY A 535 -19.44 -37.16 30.16
CA GLY A 535 -18.93 -38.27 30.98
C GLY A 535 -17.57 -38.77 30.50
N SER A 536 -17.23 -38.51 29.24
CA SER A 536 -15.92 -38.85 28.67
C SER A 536 -15.41 -37.77 27.71
N ASN A 537 -14.10 -37.77 27.45
CA ASN A 537 -13.49 -36.90 26.45
C ASN A 537 -14.02 -37.20 25.03
N GLU A 538 -14.37 -38.46 24.72
CA GLU A 538 -14.92 -38.83 23.41
C GLU A 538 -16.30 -38.18 23.20
N GLU A 539 -17.17 -38.24 24.21
CA GLU A 539 -18.47 -37.56 24.18
C GLU A 539 -18.31 -36.05 24.01
N ALA A 540 -17.35 -35.44 24.73
CA ALA A 540 -17.04 -34.02 24.61
C ALA A 540 -16.57 -33.62 23.20
N ARG A 541 -15.70 -34.43 22.57
CA ARG A 541 -15.25 -34.20 21.18
C ARG A 541 -16.41 -34.33 20.19
N LYS A 542 -17.23 -35.36 20.33
CA LYS A 542 -18.42 -35.57 19.48
C LYS A 542 -19.41 -34.41 19.60
N TYR A 543 -19.62 -33.91 20.81
CA TYR A 543 -20.46 -32.75 21.06
C TYR A 543 -19.94 -31.50 20.33
N CYS A 544 -18.64 -31.17 20.45
CA CYS A 544 -18.11 -30.02 19.73
C CYS A 544 -18.13 -30.18 18.21
N GLN A 545 -17.95 -31.40 17.68
CA GLN A 545 -18.01 -31.62 16.23
C GLN A 545 -19.40 -31.37 15.64
N SER A 546 -20.47 -31.68 16.38
CA SER A 546 -21.85 -31.42 15.95
C SER A 546 -22.34 -30.02 16.35
N TYR A 547 -21.59 -29.31 17.20
CA TYR A 547 -21.93 -27.97 17.64
C TYR A 547 -21.89 -26.97 16.48
N SER A 548 -22.83 -26.02 16.51
CA SER A 548 -22.91 -24.92 15.56
C SER A 548 -23.50 -23.73 16.28
N GLU A 549 -22.95 -22.54 16.01
CA GLU A 549 -23.44 -21.30 16.60
C GLU A 549 -23.37 -20.16 15.60
N LYS A 550 -24.42 -19.34 15.59
CA LYS A 550 -24.48 -18.11 14.81
C LYS A 550 -24.21 -16.93 15.71
N ALA A 551 -23.38 -16.01 15.24
CA ALA A 551 -23.14 -14.76 15.93
C ALA A 551 -23.45 -13.57 15.02
N THR A 552 -23.66 -12.40 15.63
CA THR A 552 -23.85 -11.13 14.97
C THR A 552 -22.85 -10.12 15.51
N THR A 553 -22.14 -9.44 14.61
CA THR A 553 -21.27 -8.31 14.96
C THR A 553 -22.11 -7.11 15.40
N LEU A 554 -21.49 -6.10 16.00
CA LEU A 554 -22.20 -4.86 16.35
C LEU A 554 -22.80 -4.12 15.14
N LYS A 555 -22.25 -4.35 13.95
CA LYS A 555 -22.76 -3.80 12.67
C LYS A 555 -23.89 -4.62 12.05
N GLY A 556 -24.33 -5.70 12.71
CA GLY A 556 -25.40 -6.56 12.19
C GLY A 556 -24.93 -7.62 11.20
N GLU A 557 -23.62 -7.83 11.02
CA GLU A 557 -23.12 -8.87 10.13
C GLU A 557 -23.23 -10.24 10.81
N THR A 558 -23.78 -11.22 10.08
CA THR A 558 -23.93 -12.59 10.58
C THR A 558 -22.67 -13.42 10.32
N LEU A 559 -22.25 -14.16 11.34
CA LEU A 559 -21.18 -15.15 11.33
C LEU A 559 -21.79 -16.53 11.54
N ASN A 560 -21.64 -17.43 10.58
CA ASN A 560 -22.11 -18.81 10.67
C ASN A 560 -20.89 -19.72 10.92
N MET A 561 -20.71 -20.17 12.16
CA MET A 561 -19.52 -20.91 12.55
C MET A 561 -19.82 -22.40 12.70
N HIS A 562 -19.02 -23.21 12.00
CA HIS A 562 -19.06 -24.66 11.99
C HIS A 562 -17.64 -25.22 12.15
N GLY A 563 -17.51 -26.49 12.50
CA GLY A 563 -16.19 -27.13 12.66
C GLY A 563 -15.56 -26.85 14.03
N TRP A 564 -16.39 -26.75 15.06
CA TRP A 564 -15.97 -26.54 16.43
C TRP A 564 -15.20 -27.74 16.99
N ARG A 565 -14.28 -27.47 17.91
CA ARG A 565 -13.44 -28.47 18.58
C ARG A 565 -13.31 -28.17 20.06
N LEU A 566 -12.78 -29.14 20.81
CA LEU A 566 -12.28 -28.85 22.16
C LEU A 566 -11.05 -27.93 22.07
N PRO A 567 -10.78 -27.12 23.11
CA PRO A 567 -9.56 -26.33 23.21
C PRO A 567 -8.35 -27.21 23.56
N THR A 568 -7.15 -26.72 23.28
CA THR A 568 -5.93 -27.25 23.90
C THR A 568 -5.83 -26.79 25.35
N THR A 569 -4.98 -27.46 26.13
CA THR A 569 -4.68 -27.06 27.53
C THR A 569 -4.08 -25.64 27.61
N ASP A 570 -3.29 -25.27 26.60
CA ASP A 570 -2.68 -23.93 26.51
C ASP A 570 -3.71 -22.85 26.16
N GLU A 571 -4.65 -23.15 25.26
CA GLU A 571 -5.78 -22.26 24.94
C GLU A 571 -6.62 -21.99 26.19
N VAL A 572 -6.96 -23.04 26.95
CA VAL A 572 -7.67 -22.92 28.24
C VAL A 572 -6.93 -21.99 29.18
N THR A 573 -5.61 -22.19 29.33
CA THR A 573 -4.78 -21.38 30.23
C THR A 573 -4.77 -19.91 29.83
N LEU A 574 -4.60 -19.61 28.53
CA LEU A 574 -4.55 -18.24 28.05
C LEU A 574 -5.92 -17.54 28.11
N ILE A 575 -7.00 -18.27 27.80
CA ILE A 575 -8.36 -17.77 27.97
C ILE A 575 -8.60 -17.40 29.45
N ASN A 576 -8.19 -18.25 30.40
CA ASN A 576 -8.31 -17.98 31.83
C ASN A 576 -7.55 -16.69 32.24
N GLN A 577 -6.35 -16.49 31.69
CA GLN A 577 -5.59 -15.25 31.92
C GLN A 577 -6.34 -14.01 31.45
N LEU A 578 -6.94 -14.04 30.25
CA LEU A 578 -7.75 -12.92 29.74
C LEU A 578 -9.02 -12.69 30.58
N ALA A 579 -9.71 -13.77 30.95
CA ALA A 579 -10.93 -13.71 31.77
C ALA A 579 -10.66 -13.19 33.19
N SER A 580 -9.48 -13.47 33.76
CA SER A 580 -9.10 -13.00 35.10
C SER A 580 -9.03 -11.47 35.22
N LYS A 581 -8.87 -10.75 34.10
CA LYS A 581 -8.88 -9.29 34.05
C LYS A 581 -10.30 -8.72 34.10
N ASP A 582 -11.32 -9.52 33.78
CA ASP A 582 -12.76 -9.22 33.86
C ASP A 582 -13.23 -7.93 33.15
N ASN A 583 -12.43 -7.43 32.20
CA ASN A 583 -12.68 -6.22 31.42
C ASN A 583 -13.19 -6.52 30.00
N VAL A 584 -12.59 -7.51 29.34
CA VAL A 584 -12.81 -7.81 27.91
C VAL A 584 -13.46 -9.19 27.70
N VAL A 585 -13.10 -10.15 28.56
CA VAL A 585 -13.72 -11.47 28.65
C VAL A 585 -14.36 -11.59 30.02
N ASP A 586 -15.63 -11.98 30.09
CA ASP A 586 -16.32 -12.15 31.38
C ASP A 586 -15.83 -13.43 32.07
N LYS A 587 -15.40 -13.30 33.32
CA LYS A 587 -15.02 -14.45 34.18
C LYS A 587 -16.15 -15.46 34.36
N GLN A 588 -17.42 -15.06 34.23
CA GLN A 588 -18.58 -15.92 34.41
C GLN A 588 -18.80 -16.93 33.27
N ILE A 589 -18.14 -16.75 32.12
CA ILE A 589 -18.23 -17.69 30.99
C ILE A 589 -17.53 -19.00 31.29
N LEU A 590 -16.59 -18.95 32.23
CA LEU A 590 -15.79 -20.07 32.67
C LEU A 590 -16.10 -20.28 34.16
N SER A 591 -17.26 -20.90 34.41
CA SER A 591 -17.68 -21.34 35.74
C SER A 591 -16.52 -22.11 36.38
N ASN A 592 -16.04 -21.71 37.56
CA ASN A 592 -14.91 -22.30 38.30
C ASN A 592 -14.91 -23.85 38.31
N ALA A 593 -14.42 -24.49 37.26
CA ALA A 593 -14.62 -25.91 36.98
C ALA A 593 -13.53 -26.48 36.05
N TYR A 594 -13.60 -27.80 35.83
CA TYR A 594 -12.72 -28.52 34.91
C TYR A 594 -13.38 -28.67 33.54
N TYR A 595 -12.58 -28.48 32.48
CA TYR A 595 -13.01 -28.57 31.09
C TYR A 595 -12.20 -29.62 30.34
N TRP A 596 -12.86 -30.35 29.44
CA TRP A 596 -12.21 -31.32 28.56
C TRP A 596 -11.33 -30.65 27.51
N THR A 597 -10.13 -31.17 27.31
CA THR A 597 -9.13 -30.67 26.33
C THR A 597 -8.87 -31.68 25.21
N LEU A 598 -8.27 -31.23 24.11
CA LEU A 598 -7.95 -32.06 22.94
C LEU A 598 -7.04 -33.26 23.21
N ASP A 599 -6.20 -33.17 24.23
CA ASP A 599 -5.24 -34.21 24.61
C ASP A 599 -5.88 -35.36 25.42
N GLY A 600 -7.19 -35.28 25.68
CA GLY A 600 -7.90 -36.26 26.51
C GLY A 600 -7.92 -35.93 27.99
N THR A 601 -7.24 -34.87 28.42
CA THR A 601 -7.13 -34.49 29.83
C THR A 601 -8.18 -33.46 30.23
N LYS A 602 -8.02 -32.91 31.44
CA LYS A 602 -8.90 -31.91 32.03
C LYS A 602 -8.06 -30.72 32.44
N ALA A 603 -8.46 -29.52 32.04
CA ALA A 603 -7.83 -28.28 32.45
C ALA A 603 -8.74 -27.49 33.39
N ALA A 604 -8.19 -27.00 34.50
CA ALA A 604 -8.91 -26.19 35.47
C ALA A 604 -9.00 -24.73 34.99
N PHE A 605 -10.18 -24.14 35.10
CA PHE A 605 -10.39 -22.71 34.86
C PHE A 605 -10.63 -21.98 36.18
N ASN A 606 -9.57 -21.66 36.93
CA ASN A 606 -9.57 -20.65 38.00
C ASN A 606 -8.15 -20.30 38.48
N SER A 607 -8.08 -19.29 39.35
CA SER A 607 -6.87 -18.81 40.05
C SER A 607 -6.75 -19.31 41.50
N ASN A 608 -7.79 -19.90 42.09
CA ASN A 608 -7.86 -20.25 43.53
C ASN A 608 -8.08 -21.74 43.83
N GLY A 609 -7.92 -22.62 42.83
CA GLY A 609 -8.15 -24.07 42.96
C GLY A 609 -9.64 -24.41 42.78
N ALA A 610 -9.94 -25.25 41.79
CA ALA A 610 -11.31 -25.73 41.59
C ALA A 610 -11.66 -26.69 42.72
N GLN A 611 -12.88 -26.62 43.25
CA GLN A 611 -13.43 -27.83 43.85
C GLN A 611 -13.65 -28.81 42.71
N GLU A 612 -12.99 -29.95 42.77
CA GLU A 612 -13.23 -31.06 41.85
C GLU A 612 -14.68 -31.51 42.03
N VAL A 613 -15.58 -30.96 41.22
CA VAL A 613 -16.97 -31.42 41.10
C VAL A 613 -16.97 -32.71 40.27
N ASN A 614 -17.91 -33.61 40.56
CA ASN A 614 -18.03 -34.92 39.90
C ASN A 614 -18.25 -34.85 38.36
N SER A 615 -18.46 -33.67 37.78
CA SER A 615 -18.74 -33.45 36.36
C SER A 615 -17.67 -32.57 35.69
N THR A 616 -17.30 -32.91 34.45
CA THR A 616 -16.34 -32.16 33.62
C THR A 616 -17.10 -31.49 32.47
N TYR A 617 -16.88 -30.19 32.29
CA TYR A 617 -17.59 -29.35 31.34
C TYR A 617 -16.98 -29.40 29.93
N VAL A 618 -17.79 -29.04 28.95
CA VAL A 618 -17.41 -28.94 27.54
C VAL A 618 -17.54 -27.49 27.09
N ARG A 619 -16.44 -26.87 26.67
CA ARG A 619 -16.43 -25.54 26.04
C ARG A 619 -15.82 -25.69 24.66
N CYS A 620 -16.58 -25.42 23.62
CA CYS A 620 -16.08 -25.55 22.26
C CYS A 620 -15.40 -24.25 21.79
N VAL A 621 -14.37 -24.40 20.97
CA VAL A 621 -13.70 -23.31 20.27
C VAL A 621 -13.74 -23.53 18.76
N HIS A 622 -13.77 -22.44 18.02
CA HIS A 622 -13.74 -22.41 16.56
C HIS A 622 -12.51 -21.62 16.11
N ASP A 623 -11.72 -22.20 15.21
CA ASP A 623 -10.57 -21.52 14.62
C ASP A 623 -11.08 -20.53 13.56
N LEU A 624 -10.85 -19.24 13.78
CA LEU A 624 -11.40 -18.19 12.93
C LEU A 624 -10.74 -18.17 11.55
N THR A 625 -11.54 -17.99 10.52
CA THR A 625 -11.08 -17.68 9.16
C THR A 625 -10.72 -16.21 9.02
N LEU A 626 -9.92 -15.87 8.00
CA LEU A 626 -9.56 -14.47 7.71
C LEU A 626 -10.78 -13.58 7.43
N GLU A 627 -11.85 -14.12 6.84
CA GLU A 627 -13.09 -13.37 6.60
C GLU A 627 -13.84 -13.08 7.90
N GLU A 628 -13.94 -14.05 8.81
CA GLU A 628 -14.57 -13.87 10.12
C GLU A 628 -13.80 -12.85 10.97
N ILE A 629 -12.47 -12.95 11.00
CA ILE A 629 -11.60 -11.98 11.70
C ILE A 629 -11.89 -10.56 11.20
N LYS A 630 -11.89 -10.35 9.88
CA LYS A 630 -12.17 -9.02 9.29
C LYS A 630 -13.53 -8.47 9.74
N LYS A 631 -14.60 -9.28 9.70
CA LYS A 631 -15.94 -8.86 10.14
C LYS A 631 -15.96 -8.50 11.63
N ILE A 632 -15.36 -9.33 12.48
CA ILE A 632 -15.30 -9.10 13.93
C ILE A 632 -14.50 -7.83 14.25
N GLU A 633 -13.32 -7.64 13.66
CA GLU A 633 -12.48 -6.47 13.96
C GLU A 633 -13.05 -5.17 13.40
N ASN A 634 -13.73 -5.21 12.26
CA ASN A 634 -14.30 -4.03 11.60
C ASN A 634 -15.57 -3.50 12.26
N GLN A 635 -16.12 -4.22 13.25
CA GLN A 635 -17.31 -3.80 13.98
C GLN A 635 -17.12 -2.46 14.71
N GLY A 636 -15.87 -2.08 14.99
CA GLY A 636 -15.54 -0.81 15.62
C GLY A 636 -15.27 0.37 14.70
N PHE A 637 -15.25 0.22 13.37
CA PHE A 637 -15.10 1.39 12.49
C PHE A 637 -16.42 2.16 12.35
N GLU A 638 -16.40 3.47 12.57
CA GLU A 638 -17.53 4.37 12.30
C GLU A 638 -17.37 5.15 11.00
#